data_AF-A0A260ZX93-F1
#
_entry.id   AF-A0A260ZX93-F1
#
_cell.length_a   1.000
_cell.length_b   1.000
_cell.length_c   1.000
_cell.angle_alpha   90.00
_cell.angle_beta   90.00
_cell.angle_gamma   90.00
#
_symmetry.space_group_name_H-M   'P 1'
#
loop_
_entity.id
_entity.type
_entity.pdbx_description
1 polymer ?
#
loop_
_entity_poly.entity_id
_entity_poly.type
_entity_poly.pdbx_seq_one_letter_code
_entity_poly.pdbx_strand_id
1 'polypeptide(L)'
;MCLGKVTSNWRSAASIILACKSSRRVLMLKRGDTAKFMPNTMVFPGGVIDKYDSKLGDEFRIAGVRELFEESGVQLTKNGWQTSANNPEMTSLKAEVVSDASKFQKLSESVCADKLIEWTTFITPANYPRRFLTKFYLVLIDDEPAIDLCTSEMSEYSWIDPKDCVAEAYSGKYALPPPQVYELTRLAQIKDWDYCDKYGNIKKPICPQPIKTIGENMITNCFPGDHMYIDENCFQQPLRQLSADRVTVSPTLPTHRVTYYSEPMYGKVRVYQHLLKPADIAAFHQFETHSKDILNTIPMHSQQRPGQMGRHAYGAVPSGHIRRPGPHSAQQQQPHGPRAPPPAAQKKRRYADKCIHPKIRELEPDSENYMALLVSEQKLDATLSRKRLDIQEALKRPAKIRRRLRVYISHTFIEEKQPDREHDAASLPMWELRVEGRLLDDQITAPPVPGQRQLPKKKFSSFFKSLVIELDKDMYGPDQHLVEWHRTPQTNETDGFQVKRAGDRPVKCRILLLLDNIPLKFKLHPRLAKVLGIAADTRPKIIEALWHYIRTHGLQDNQDHDYINCDAFLKQCFGVNRLRFMEVPNKLHHLLQQIDPLEFNHIIQRPRDGQDQVSTCYDIEVEMEDPVKQYMAAFVHNPSFANDIQMLDQKCYDIIEQLNELKTRRDFYARFYTDPTGFVKNWLMSQSSDLKMLNDVNGDVNQKRHELEQSLGVRPN
;
A
#
# COMPACT_ATOMS: atom_id res chain seq x y z
N MET A 1 -3.22 -18.16 8.30
CA MET A 1 -3.84 -18.09 6.96
C MET A 1 -4.01 -19.50 6.45
N CYS A 2 -5.24 -19.88 6.11
CA CYS A 2 -5.61 -21.24 5.72
C CYS A 2 -4.94 -21.65 4.41
N LEU A 3 -4.27 -22.80 4.40
CA LEU A 3 -3.92 -23.53 3.17
C LEU A 3 -5.24 -23.83 2.45
N GLY A 4 -5.56 -23.06 1.41
CA GLY A 4 -6.85 -23.12 0.72
C GLY A 4 -7.09 -24.48 0.08
N LYS A 5 -8.30 -25.03 0.28
CA LYS A 5 -8.80 -26.22 -0.43
C LYS A 5 -8.65 -26.03 -1.94
N VAL A 6 -8.04 -27.00 -2.62
CA VAL A 6 -7.99 -27.07 -4.09
C VAL A 6 -9.43 -27.19 -4.61
N THR A 7 -9.88 -26.26 -5.44
CA THR A 7 -11.23 -26.31 -6.06
C THR A 7 -11.11 -26.83 -7.49
N SER A 8 -11.83 -27.93 -7.81
CA SER A 8 -11.77 -28.58 -9.13
C SER A 8 -12.67 -27.93 -10.18
N ASN A 9 -13.70 -27.18 -9.76
CA ASN A 9 -14.74 -26.66 -10.66
C ASN A 9 -14.48 -25.18 -11.00
N TRP A 10 -14.58 -24.84 -12.28
CA TRP A 10 -14.53 -23.46 -12.78
C TRP A 10 -15.86 -23.05 -13.42
N ARG A 11 -16.12 -21.75 -13.48
CA ARG A 11 -17.25 -21.18 -14.23
C ARG A 11 -16.79 -20.71 -15.60
N SER A 12 -17.59 -20.91 -16.63
CA SER A 12 -17.31 -20.39 -17.97
C SER A 12 -17.55 -18.88 -18.02
N ALA A 13 -16.64 -18.15 -18.66
CA ALA A 13 -16.67 -16.70 -18.78
C ALA A 13 -16.15 -16.27 -20.15
N ALA A 14 -16.48 -15.05 -20.55
CA ALA A 14 -15.98 -14.42 -21.77
C ALA A 14 -15.52 -12.99 -21.49
N SER A 15 -14.49 -12.54 -22.21
CA SER A 15 -13.97 -11.18 -22.10
C SER A 15 -13.61 -10.61 -23.47
N ILE A 16 -13.88 -9.33 -23.67
CA ILE A 16 -13.67 -8.64 -24.94
C ILE A 16 -12.51 -7.66 -24.82
N ILE A 17 -11.49 -7.86 -25.63
CA ILE A 17 -10.47 -6.85 -25.93
C ILE A 17 -11.05 -5.96 -27.03
N LEU A 18 -11.59 -4.80 -26.65
CA LEU A 18 -12.09 -3.81 -27.59
C LEU A 18 -10.93 -2.89 -28.00
N ALA A 19 -10.51 -2.99 -29.26
CA ALA A 19 -9.35 -2.31 -29.82
C ALA A 19 -9.76 -1.31 -30.91
N CYS A 20 -9.34 -0.06 -30.79
CA CYS A 20 -9.56 0.98 -31.79
C CYS A 20 -8.39 1.05 -32.77
N LYS A 21 -8.64 0.83 -34.06
CA LYS A 21 -7.61 0.82 -35.11
C LYS A 21 -6.99 2.19 -35.34
N SER A 22 -7.79 3.26 -35.39
CA SER A 22 -7.32 4.61 -35.72
C SER A 22 -6.38 5.17 -34.65
N SER A 23 -6.71 4.95 -33.38
CA SER A 23 -5.91 5.42 -32.25
C SER A 23 -4.90 4.40 -31.73
N ARG A 24 -5.04 3.13 -32.13
CA ARG A 24 -4.24 2.00 -31.65
C ARG A 24 -4.34 1.80 -30.13
N ARG A 25 -5.49 2.15 -29.55
CA ARG A 25 -5.76 2.03 -28.10
C ARG A 25 -6.76 0.93 -27.81
N VAL A 26 -6.71 0.40 -26.60
CA VAL A 26 -7.66 -0.60 -26.09
C VAL A 26 -8.46 -0.03 -24.92
N LEU A 27 -9.72 -0.46 -24.81
CA LEU A 27 -10.56 -0.12 -23.67
C LEU A 27 -10.17 -0.97 -22.46
N MET A 28 -9.76 -0.29 -21.39
CA MET A 28 -9.49 -0.90 -20.09
C MET A 28 -10.46 -0.32 -19.04
N LEU A 29 -11.00 -1.19 -18.21
CA LEU A 29 -11.85 -0.84 -17.07
C LEU A 29 -11.08 -1.06 -15.76
N LYS A 30 -11.30 -0.19 -14.77
CA LYS A 30 -10.75 -0.33 -13.42
C LYS A 30 -11.84 -0.82 -12.49
N ARG A 31 -11.62 -1.99 -11.87
CA ARG A 31 -12.57 -2.54 -10.90
C ARG A 31 -12.60 -1.69 -9.62
N GLY A 32 -13.80 -1.53 -9.06
CA GLY A 32 -13.98 -0.91 -7.75
C GLY A 32 -13.24 -1.65 -6.63
N ASP A 33 -13.05 -0.97 -5.50
CA ASP A 33 -12.40 -1.51 -4.29
C ASP A 33 -13.23 -2.61 -3.61
N THR A 34 -14.55 -2.57 -3.78
CA THR A 34 -15.52 -3.55 -3.27
C THR A 34 -15.72 -4.77 -4.19
N ALA A 35 -15.02 -4.83 -5.34
CA ALA A 35 -15.21 -5.91 -6.30
C ALA A 35 -14.91 -7.30 -5.67
N LYS A 36 -15.83 -8.25 -5.88
CA LYS A 36 -15.76 -9.61 -5.28
C LYS A 36 -14.59 -10.45 -5.79
N PHE A 37 -13.94 -10.05 -6.89
CA PHE A 37 -12.79 -10.73 -7.49
C PHE A 37 -11.84 -9.68 -8.07
N MET A 38 -10.57 -9.70 -7.64
CA MET A 38 -9.50 -8.78 -8.09
C MET A 38 -9.87 -7.28 -7.97
N PRO A 39 -10.08 -6.75 -6.76
CA PRO A 39 -10.39 -5.33 -6.58
C PRO A 39 -9.22 -4.42 -6.96
N ASN A 40 -9.52 -3.20 -7.42
CA ASN A 40 -8.55 -2.17 -7.85
C ASN A 40 -7.62 -2.57 -9.01
N THR A 41 -7.98 -3.57 -9.81
CA THR A 41 -7.19 -3.99 -10.98
C THR A 41 -7.76 -3.46 -12.29
N MET A 42 -6.88 -3.24 -13.26
CA MET A 42 -7.25 -2.94 -14.64
C MET A 42 -7.59 -4.24 -15.38
N VAL A 43 -8.74 -4.30 -16.04
CA VAL A 43 -9.27 -5.48 -16.74
C VAL A 43 -9.93 -5.09 -18.06
N PHE A 44 -9.98 -6.03 -19.00
CA PHE A 44 -10.88 -5.92 -20.14
C PHE A 44 -12.33 -6.18 -19.71
N PRO A 45 -13.32 -5.62 -20.42
CA PRO A 45 -14.72 -5.92 -20.17
C PRO A 45 -15.01 -7.43 -20.23
N GLY A 46 -15.81 -7.95 -19.32
CA GLY A 46 -16.17 -9.37 -19.35
C GLY A 46 -16.67 -9.96 -18.04
N GLY A 47 -17.39 -11.08 -18.17
CA GLY A 47 -18.04 -11.74 -17.06
C GLY A 47 -18.46 -13.18 -17.35
N VAL A 48 -19.36 -13.68 -16.52
CA VAL A 48 -19.76 -15.10 -16.49
C VAL A 48 -20.84 -15.34 -17.53
N ILE A 49 -20.79 -16.49 -18.20
CA ILE A 49 -21.85 -16.89 -19.13
C ILE A 49 -23.16 -17.08 -18.36
N ASP A 50 -24.22 -16.45 -18.86
CA ASP A 50 -25.58 -16.63 -18.38
C ASP A 50 -26.30 -17.71 -19.18
N LYS A 51 -27.28 -18.38 -18.55
CA LYS A 51 -28.10 -19.42 -19.18
C LYS A 51 -28.83 -18.94 -20.44
N TYR A 52 -29.14 -17.64 -20.53
CA TYR A 52 -29.82 -17.08 -21.71
C TYR A 52 -28.87 -16.82 -22.89
N ASP A 53 -27.55 -16.75 -22.67
CA ASP A 53 -26.58 -16.48 -23.74
C ASP A 53 -26.61 -17.59 -24.81
N SER A 54 -26.73 -18.84 -24.37
CA SER A 54 -26.85 -20.02 -25.24
C SER A 54 -28.09 -20.01 -26.15
N LYS A 55 -29.12 -19.21 -25.82
CA LYS A 55 -30.34 -19.10 -26.62
C LYS A 55 -30.22 -18.10 -27.77
N LEU A 56 -29.23 -17.21 -27.71
CA LEU A 56 -29.05 -16.13 -28.69
C LEU A 56 -27.93 -16.44 -29.70
N GLY A 57 -27.14 -17.50 -29.47
CA GLY A 57 -26.04 -17.90 -30.35
C GLY A 57 -24.97 -18.70 -29.61
N ASP A 58 -23.71 -18.59 -30.05
CA ASP A 58 -22.57 -19.14 -29.32
C ASP A 58 -22.47 -18.48 -27.94
N GLU A 59 -22.63 -19.28 -26.88
CA GLU A 59 -22.74 -18.79 -25.51
C GLU A 59 -21.56 -17.94 -25.05
N PHE A 60 -20.33 -18.21 -25.54
CA PHE A 60 -19.15 -17.43 -25.15
C PHE A 60 -19.10 -16.10 -25.90
N ARG A 61 -19.40 -16.11 -27.21
CA ARG A 61 -19.44 -14.87 -28.01
C ARG A 61 -20.55 -13.94 -27.54
N ILE A 62 -21.74 -14.50 -27.27
CA ILE A 62 -22.88 -13.74 -26.76
C ILE A 62 -22.58 -13.17 -25.38
N ALA A 63 -22.04 -13.98 -24.45
CA ALA A 63 -21.63 -13.48 -23.14
C ALA A 63 -20.62 -12.33 -23.28
N GLY A 64 -19.63 -12.45 -24.17
CA GLY A 64 -18.64 -11.39 -24.39
C GLY A 64 -19.28 -10.06 -24.83
N VAL A 65 -20.16 -10.08 -25.83
CA VAL A 65 -20.83 -8.83 -26.30
C VAL A 65 -21.84 -8.29 -25.30
N ARG A 66 -22.52 -9.16 -24.54
CA ARG A 66 -23.44 -8.76 -23.46
C ARG A 66 -22.68 -8.05 -22.34
N GLU A 67 -21.61 -8.65 -21.84
CA GLU A 67 -20.78 -8.08 -20.77
C GLU A 67 -20.11 -6.77 -21.21
N LEU A 68 -19.69 -6.66 -22.47
CA LEU A 68 -19.21 -5.40 -23.03
C LEU A 68 -20.29 -4.30 -22.93
N PHE A 69 -21.54 -4.63 -23.26
CA PHE A 69 -22.65 -3.69 -23.15
C PHE A 69 -22.99 -3.35 -21.70
N GLU A 70 -23.05 -4.34 -20.81
CA GLU A 70 -23.34 -4.16 -19.38
C GLU A 70 -22.31 -3.25 -18.71
N GLU A 71 -21.02 -3.46 -18.97
CA GLU A 71 -19.94 -2.75 -18.25
C GLU A 71 -19.58 -1.40 -18.88
N SER A 72 -19.69 -1.28 -20.22
CA SER A 72 -19.21 -0.10 -20.97
C SER A 72 -20.30 0.65 -21.76
N GLY A 73 -21.48 0.07 -21.91
CA GLY A 73 -22.56 0.62 -22.73
C GLY A 73 -22.35 0.44 -24.23
N VAL A 74 -21.25 -0.17 -24.67
CA VAL A 74 -20.94 -0.37 -26.08
C VAL A 74 -21.59 -1.65 -26.60
N GLN A 75 -22.38 -1.53 -27.66
CA GLN A 75 -22.98 -2.64 -28.38
C GLN A 75 -22.36 -2.77 -29.77
N LEU A 76 -21.91 -3.97 -30.12
CA LEU A 76 -21.41 -4.28 -31.47
C LEU A 76 -22.57 -4.58 -32.42
N THR A 77 -22.55 -3.98 -33.62
CA THR A 77 -23.57 -4.17 -34.65
C THR A 77 -22.98 -4.59 -35.99
N LYS A 78 -23.82 -5.05 -36.92
CA LYS A 78 -23.39 -5.47 -38.26
C LYS A 78 -22.63 -4.36 -39.01
N ASN A 79 -23.03 -3.11 -38.79
CA ASN A 79 -22.48 -1.94 -39.49
C ASN A 79 -21.49 -1.12 -38.64
N GLY A 80 -21.11 -1.57 -37.45
CA GLY A 80 -20.17 -0.85 -36.58
C GLY A 80 -20.47 -1.10 -35.11
N TRP A 81 -20.70 -0.03 -34.36
CA TRP A 81 -21.05 -0.08 -32.94
C TRP A 81 -22.08 1.01 -32.60
N GLN A 82 -22.77 0.84 -31.47
CA GLN A 82 -23.62 1.83 -30.83
C GLN A 82 -23.22 1.95 -29.36
N THR A 83 -23.54 3.08 -28.72
CA THR A 83 -23.26 3.28 -27.29
C THR A 83 -24.47 3.83 -26.57
N SER A 84 -24.67 3.41 -25.32
CA SER A 84 -25.68 3.99 -24.43
C SER A 84 -25.29 5.38 -23.90
N ALA A 85 -24.02 5.80 -24.02
CA ALA A 85 -23.56 7.08 -23.49
C ALA A 85 -24.24 8.31 -24.14
N ASN A 86 -24.72 8.17 -25.36
CA ASN A 86 -25.40 9.22 -26.11
C ASN A 86 -26.85 8.85 -26.53
N ASN A 87 -27.40 7.78 -25.97
CA ASN A 87 -28.74 7.30 -26.29
C ASN A 87 -29.50 6.90 -25.00
N PRO A 88 -30.46 7.71 -24.53
CA PRO A 88 -31.22 7.46 -23.31
C PRO A 88 -32.02 6.14 -23.28
N GLU A 89 -32.52 5.70 -24.44
CA GLU A 89 -33.25 4.43 -24.54
C GLU A 89 -32.30 3.25 -24.30
N MET A 90 -31.09 3.33 -24.87
CA MET A 90 -30.03 2.36 -24.65
C MET A 90 -29.49 2.40 -23.21
N THR A 91 -29.42 3.57 -22.57
CA THR A 91 -29.07 3.66 -21.14
C THR A 91 -30.08 2.93 -20.27
N SER A 92 -31.37 3.08 -20.57
CA SER A 92 -32.45 2.39 -19.85
C SER A 92 -32.38 0.89 -20.07
N LEU A 93 -32.15 0.45 -21.32
CA LEU A 93 -32.00 -0.95 -21.66
C LEU A 93 -30.76 -1.57 -21.01
N LYS A 94 -29.63 -0.86 -20.97
CA LYS A 94 -28.43 -1.29 -20.25
C LYS A 94 -28.73 -1.53 -18.78
N ALA A 95 -29.43 -0.61 -18.11
CA ALA A 95 -29.81 -0.78 -16.71
C ALA A 95 -30.70 -2.01 -16.49
N GLU A 96 -31.62 -2.30 -17.43
CA GLU A 96 -32.41 -3.53 -17.41
C GLU A 96 -31.53 -4.79 -17.57
N VAL A 97 -30.59 -4.78 -18.52
CA VAL A 97 -29.70 -5.93 -18.80
C VAL A 97 -28.77 -6.22 -17.62
N VAL A 98 -28.19 -5.17 -17.00
CA VAL A 98 -27.36 -5.31 -15.78
C VAL A 98 -28.15 -5.95 -14.64
N SER A 99 -29.46 -5.68 -14.54
CA SER A 99 -30.32 -6.33 -13.55
C SER A 99 -30.77 -7.73 -13.96
N ASP A 100 -30.95 -7.99 -15.25
CA ASP A 100 -31.46 -9.24 -15.81
C ASP A 100 -30.91 -9.48 -17.23
N ALA A 101 -29.91 -10.36 -17.32
CA ALA A 101 -29.25 -10.72 -18.58
C ALA A 101 -30.20 -11.20 -19.68
N SER A 102 -31.39 -11.72 -19.34
CA SER A 102 -32.38 -12.15 -20.34
C SER A 102 -32.90 -10.99 -21.20
N LYS A 103 -32.86 -9.76 -20.68
CA LYS A 103 -33.29 -8.56 -21.39
C LYS A 103 -32.37 -8.23 -22.56
N PHE A 104 -31.16 -8.80 -22.61
CA PHE A 104 -30.25 -8.63 -23.73
C PHE A 104 -30.84 -9.18 -25.04
N GLN A 105 -31.81 -10.10 -24.98
CA GLN A 105 -32.54 -10.57 -26.15
C GLN A 105 -33.20 -9.43 -26.95
N LYS A 106 -33.58 -8.32 -26.30
CA LYS A 106 -34.14 -7.14 -26.99
C LYS A 106 -33.16 -6.52 -28.01
N LEU A 107 -31.85 -6.75 -27.84
CA LEU A 107 -30.79 -6.29 -28.74
C LEU A 107 -30.35 -7.35 -29.75
N SER A 108 -30.85 -8.59 -29.64
CA SER A 108 -30.32 -9.75 -30.37
C SER A 108 -30.30 -9.59 -31.90
N GLU A 109 -31.29 -8.89 -32.48
CA GLU A 109 -31.36 -8.68 -33.94
C GLU A 109 -30.26 -7.73 -34.47
N SER A 110 -29.81 -6.79 -33.64
CA SER A 110 -28.79 -5.81 -34.00
C SER A 110 -27.38 -6.19 -33.55
N VAL A 111 -27.25 -7.15 -32.62
CA VAL A 111 -25.96 -7.65 -32.11
C VAL A 111 -25.16 -8.37 -33.19
N CYS A 112 -23.86 -8.11 -33.25
CA CYS A 112 -22.93 -8.77 -34.16
C CYS A 112 -21.78 -9.46 -33.41
N ALA A 113 -21.97 -10.73 -33.09
CA ALA A 113 -20.99 -11.58 -32.41
C ALA A 113 -19.98 -12.24 -33.37
N ASP A 114 -20.27 -12.26 -34.68
CA ASP A 114 -19.44 -12.94 -35.69
C ASP A 114 -18.09 -12.24 -35.95
N LYS A 115 -18.02 -10.92 -35.67
CA LYS A 115 -16.80 -10.11 -35.81
C LYS A 115 -15.76 -10.38 -34.71
N LEU A 116 -16.11 -11.15 -33.68
CA LEU A 116 -15.20 -11.48 -32.61
C LEU A 116 -14.13 -12.45 -33.11
N ILE A 117 -12.86 -12.04 -33.00
CA ILE A 117 -11.69 -12.88 -33.27
C ILE A 117 -11.40 -13.67 -31.99
N GLU A 118 -11.35 -14.99 -32.08
CA GLU A 118 -10.94 -15.83 -30.95
C GLU A 118 -9.47 -15.61 -30.62
N TRP A 119 -9.18 -15.20 -29.38
CA TRP A 119 -7.88 -14.68 -29.02
C TRP A 119 -7.03 -15.64 -28.18
N THR A 120 -7.48 -15.95 -26.97
CA THR A 120 -6.81 -16.87 -26.02
C THR A 120 -7.85 -17.42 -25.04
N THR A 121 -7.61 -18.60 -24.47
CA THR A 121 -8.35 -19.10 -23.29
C THR A 121 -7.47 -19.15 -22.06
N PHE A 122 -7.88 -18.53 -20.95
CA PHE A 122 -7.22 -18.64 -19.66
C PHE A 122 -8.07 -19.42 -18.65
N ILE A 123 -7.42 -20.19 -17.79
CA ILE A 123 -8.04 -20.84 -16.64
C ILE A 123 -7.43 -20.25 -15.36
N THR A 124 -8.29 -19.86 -14.43
CA THR A 124 -7.83 -19.34 -13.13
C THR A 124 -7.13 -20.45 -12.32
N PRO A 125 -5.99 -20.17 -11.66
CA PRO A 125 -5.25 -21.17 -10.91
C PRO A 125 -6.03 -21.82 -9.76
N ALA A 126 -5.64 -23.04 -9.38
CA ALA A 126 -6.40 -23.86 -8.43
C ALA A 126 -6.37 -23.37 -6.97
N ASN A 127 -5.43 -22.48 -6.62
CA ASN A 127 -5.33 -21.86 -5.30
C ASN A 127 -6.31 -20.69 -5.08
N TYR A 128 -7.01 -20.24 -6.13
CA TYR A 128 -8.04 -19.22 -6.00
C TYR A 128 -9.38 -19.84 -5.57
N PRO A 129 -10.12 -19.21 -4.65
CA PRO A 129 -11.41 -19.74 -4.17
C PRO A 129 -12.50 -19.68 -5.25
N ARG A 130 -12.37 -18.79 -6.23
CA ARG A 130 -13.25 -18.69 -7.40
C ARG A 130 -12.40 -18.86 -8.65
N ARG A 131 -12.79 -19.81 -9.50
CA ARG A 131 -12.07 -20.14 -10.72
C ARG A 131 -12.96 -19.92 -11.94
N PHE A 132 -12.36 -19.34 -12.98
CA PHE A 132 -13.01 -19.08 -14.26
C PHE A 132 -12.20 -19.70 -15.39
N LEU A 133 -12.90 -20.28 -16.37
CA LEU A 133 -12.39 -20.55 -17.71
C LEU A 133 -12.88 -19.42 -18.59
N THR A 134 -11.99 -18.50 -18.93
CA THR A 134 -12.32 -17.28 -19.67
C THR A 134 -11.80 -17.37 -21.09
N LYS A 135 -12.70 -17.30 -22.07
CA LYS A 135 -12.33 -17.08 -23.47
C LYS A 135 -12.22 -15.58 -23.72
N PHE A 136 -11.06 -15.16 -24.20
CA PHE A 136 -10.82 -13.80 -24.66
C PHE A 136 -11.11 -13.71 -26.15
N TYR A 137 -11.82 -12.66 -26.54
CA TYR A 137 -12.06 -12.30 -27.92
C TYR A 137 -11.48 -10.92 -28.19
N LEU A 138 -10.90 -10.73 -29.36
CA LEU A 138 -10.49 -9.42 -29.86
C LEU A 138 -11.51 -8.92 -30.87
N VAL A 139 -11.84 -7.63 -30.79
CA VAL A 139 -12.62 -6.95 -31.81
C VAL A 139 -11.96 -5.63 -32.15
N LEU A 140 -11.87 -5.37 -33.45
CA LEU A 140 -11.30 -4.14 -33.98
C LEU A 140 -12.43 -3.23 -34.43
N ILE A 141 -12.40 -1.98 -33.96
CA ILE A 141 -13.32 -0.91 -34.35
C ILE A 141 -12.54 0.27 -34.89
N ASP A 142 -13.18 1.12 -35.67
CA ASP A 142 -12.49 2.23 -36.35
C ASP A 142 -12.32 3.47 -35.47
N ASP A 143 -13.26 3.70 -34.56
CA ASP A 143 -13.30 4.87 -33.66
C ASP A 143 -13.60 4.48 -32.22
N GLU A 144 -13.23 5.34 -31.27
CA GLU A 144 -13.45 5.12 -29.84
C GLU A 144 -14.85 5.56 -29.39
N PRO A 145 -15.76 4.63 -29.05
CA PRO A 145 -17.05 4.98 -28.50
C PRO A 145 -16.93 5.71 -27.17
N ALA A 146 -17.86 6.65 -26.95
CA ALA A 146 -18.13 7.16 -25.61
C ALA A 146 -18.59 6.00 -24.71
N ILE A 147 -18.04 5.96 -23.49
CA ILE A 147 -18.28 4.87 -22.55
C ILE A 147 -19.28 5.32 -21.50
N ASP A 148 -20.36 4.55 -21.35
CA ASP A 148 -21.27 4.63 -20.22
C ASP A 148 -20.83 3.55 -19.24
N LEU A 149 -20.10 3.94 -18.21
CA LEU A 149 -19.48 2.99 -17.28
C LEU A 149 -20.50 2.45 -16.26
N CYS A 150 -20.50 1.14 -16.02
CA CYS A 150 -21.25 0.55 -14.90
C CYS A 150 -20.58 0.86 -13.54
N THR A 151 -21.01 1.94 -12.89
CA THR A 151 -20.41 2.46 -11.65
C THR A 151 -20.62 1.60 -10.41
N SER A 152 -21.49 0.59 -10.47
CA SER A 152 -21.67 -0.40 -9.40
C SER A 152 -20.52 -1.42 -9.33
N GLU A 153 -19.84 -1.66 -10.45
CA GLU A 153 -18.77 -2.66 -10.56
C GLU A 153 -17.38 -2.03 -10.81
N MET A 154 -17.37 -0.94 -11.58
CA MET A 154 -16.17 -0.28 -12.07
C MET A 154 -16.05 1.14 -11.52
N SER A 155 -14.82 1.57 -11.23
CA SER A 155 -14.55 2.91 -10.73
C SER A 155 -14.15 3.89 -11.83
N GLU A 156 -13.41 3.42 -12.84
CA GLU A 156 -12.81 4.25 -13.89
C GLU A 156 -12.70 3.44 -15.20
N TYR A 157 -12.56 4.12 -16.35
CA TYR A 157 -12.20 3.51 -17.62
C TYR A 157 -11.10 4.32 -18.32
N SER A 158 -10.39 3.70 -19.26
CA SER A 158 -9.37 4.37 -20.07
C SER A 158 -9.21 3.71 -21.43
N TRP A 159 -9.19 4.53 -22.49
CA TRP A 159 -8.61 4.16 -23.77
C TRP A 159 -7.11 4.41 -23.71
N ILE A 160 -6.32 3.34 -23.78
CA ILE A 160 -4.87 3.39 -23.57
C ILE A 160 -4.12 2.56 -24.61
N ASP A 161 -2.95 3.03 -25.05
CA ASP A 161 -2.05 2.21 -25.88
C ASP A 161 -1.60 0.98 -25.06
N PRO A 162 -1.69 -0.25 -25.60
CA PRO A 162 -1.24 -1.45 -24.89
C PRO A 162 0.18 -1.36 -24.35
N LYS A 163 1.10 -0.72 -25.08
CA LYS A 163 2.50 -0.52 -24.69
C LYS A 163 2.62 0.36 -23.45
N ASP A 164 1.86 1.46 -23.41
CA ASP A 164 1.85 2.38 -22.27
C ASP A 164 1.20 1.73 -21.04
N CYS A 165 0.11 0.98 -21.25
CA CYS A 165 -0.55 0.25 -20.16
C CYS A 165 0.40 -0.77 -19.50
N VAL A 166 1.17 -1.50 -20.32
CA VAL A 166 2.19 -2.45 -19.84
C VAL A 166 3.33 -1.71 -19.11
N ALA A 167 3.82 -0.60 -19.65
CA ALA A 167 4.87 0.20 -19.02
C ALA A 167 4.45 0.71 -17.63
N GLU A 168 3.19 1.14 -17.49
CA GLU A 168 2.64 1.60 -16.22
C GLU A 168 2.37 0.47 -15.21
N ALA A 169 2.07 -0.73 -15.68
CA ALA A 169 2.01 -1.88 -14.80
C ALA A 169 3.40 -2.32 -14.31
N TYR A 170 4.40 -2.17 -15.18
CA TYR A 170 5.80 -2.44 -14.88
C TYR A 170 6.41 -1.45 -13.89
N SER A 171 5.98 -0.19 -13.92
CA SER A 171 6.33 0.83 -12.92
C SER A 171 5.64 0.57 -11.56
N GLY A 172 4.53 -0.18 -11.57
CA GLY A 172 3.69 -0.47 -10.41
C GLY A 172 2.53 0.51 -10.22
N LYS A 173 2.28 1.39 -11.19
CA LYS A 173 1.13 2.32 -11.18
C LYS A 173 -0.19 1.58 -11.40
N TYR A 174 -0.22 0.62 -12.33
CA TYR A 174 -1.39 -0.22 -12.60
C TYR A 174 -1.21 -1.64 -12.08
N ALA A 175 -2.24 -2.17 -11.43
CA ALA A 175 -2.32 -3.58 -11.07
C ALA A 175 -2.97 -4.36 -12.22
N LEU A 176 -2.17 -5.08 -13.00
CA LEU A 176 -2.63 -5.94 -14.09
C LEU A 176 -2.53 -7.41 -13.71
N PRO A 177 -3.67 -8.14 -13.63
CA PRO A 177 -3.65 -9.58 -13.48
C PRO A 177 -2.96 -10.27 -14.67
N PRO A 178 -2.49 -11.52 -14.50
CA PRO A 178 -1.68 -12.22 -15.50
C PRO A 178 -2.28 -12.28 -16.91
N PRO A 179 -3.59 -12.59 -17.11
CA PRO A 179 -4.17 -12.58 -18.45
C PRO A 179 -4.08 -11.20 -19.12
N GLN A 180 -4.27 -10.12 -18.35
CA GLN A 180 -4.34 -8.77 -18.88
C GLN A 180 -2.96 -8.28 -19.32
N VAL A 181 -1.95 -8.40 -18.45
CA VAL A 181 -0.58 -8.02 -18.82
C VAL A 181 -0.05 -8.87 -19.98
N TYR A 182 -0.42 -10.15 -20.04
CA TYR A 182 0.03 -11.06 -21.08
C TYR A 182 -0.51 -10.62 -22.46
N GLU A 183 -1.82 -10.44 -22.57
CA GLU A 183 -2.43 -10.05 -23.85
C GLU A 183 -2.09 -8.62 -24.26
N LEU A 184 -1.97 -7.68 -23.31
CA LEU A 184 -1.48 -6.34 -23.62
C LEU A 184 -0.03 -6.34 -24.13
N THR A 185 0.85 -7.14 -23.54
CA THR A 185 2.26 -7.27 -23.98
C THR A 185 2.34 -7.82 -25.40
N ARG A 186 1.45 -8.76 -25.74
CA ARG A 186 1.34 -9.35 -27.07
C ARG A 186 0.81 -8.34 -28.09
N LEU A 187 -0.30 -7.67 -27.79
CA LEU A 187 -0.91 -6.66 -28.67
C LEU A 187 0.02 -5.46 -28.93
N ALA A 188 0.81 -5.05 -27.94
CA ALA A 188 1.80 -3.98 -28.07
C ALA A 188 2.84 -4.23 -29.18
N GLN A 189 3.01 -5.49 -29.60
CA GLN A 189 4.04 -5.90 -30.57
C GLN A 189 3.49 -6.15 -31.98
N ILE A 190 2.17 -6.23 -32.13
CA ILE A 190 1.54 -6.43 -33.43
C ILE A 190 1.60 -5.11 -34.19
N LYS A 191 2.45 -5.02 -35.21
CA LYS A 191 2.63 -3.77 -35.99
C LYS A 191 1.39 -3.37 -36.76
N ASP A 192 0.72 -4.33 -37.37
CA ASP A 192 -0.45 -4.11 -38.21
C ASP A 192 -1.65 -4.84 -37.62
N TRP A 193 -2.63 -4.07 -37.14
CA TRP A 193 -3.81 -4.63 -36.48
C TRP A 193 -4.78 -5.28 -37.46
N ASP A 194 -4.70 -4.98 -38.77
CA ASP A 194 -5.56 -5.63 -39.77
C ASP A 194 -5.28 -7.14 -39.91
N TYR A 195 -4.12 -7.59 -39.46
CA TYR A 195 -3.74 -9.00 -39.44
C TYR A 195 -3.77 -9.63 -38.04
N CYS A 196 -4.47 -9.03 -37.07
CA CYS A 196 -4.57 -9.59 -35.71
C CYS A 196 -5.14 -11.02 -35.71
N ASP A 197 -6.05 -11.35 -36.62
CA ASP A 197 -6.66 -12.67 -36.77
C ASP A 197 -5.63 -13.80 -36.88
N LYS A 198 -4.50 -13.56 -37.57
CA LYS A 198 -3.39 -14.51 -37.70
C LYS A 198 -2.67 -14.81 -36.38
N TYR A 199 -2.82 -13.93 -35.40
CA TYR A 199 -2.24 -14.08 -34.08
C TYR A 199 -3.20 -14.73 -33.10
N GLY A 200 -4.49 -14.95 -33.40
CA GLY A 200 -5.41 -15.65 -32.50
C GLY A 200 -4.95 -17.08 -32.17
N ASN A 201 -5.16 -17.53 -30.93
CA ASN A 201 -4.70 -18.83 -30.44
C ASN A 201 -5.81 -19.64 -29.74
N ILE A 202 -6.24 -20.72 -30.39
CA ILE A 202 -7.31 -21.61 -29.90
C ILE A 202 -6.74 -22.96 -29.42
N LYS A 203 -5.44 -23.22 -29.60
CA LYS A 203 -4.94 -24.60 -29.55
C LYS A 203 -4.82 -25.17 -28.13
N LYS A 204 -4.48 -24.35 -27.13
CA LYS A 204 -4.34 -24.78 -25.73
C LYS A 204 -4.70 -23.68 -24.73
N PRO A 205 -5.50 -23.98 -23.68
CA PRO A 205 -5.77 -23.03 -22.61
C PRO A 205 -4.52 -22.80 -21.74
N ILE A 206 -4.35 -21.57 -21.26
CA ILE A 206 -3.26 -21.20 -20.34
C ILE A 206 -3.81 -21.23 -18.91
N CYS A 207 -3.33 -22.17 -18.09
CA CYS A 207 -3.56 -22.17 -16.66
C CYS A 207 -2.27 -21.81 -15.92
N PRO A 208 -2.18 -20.64 -15.26
CA PRO A 208 -1.02 -20.28 -14.46
C PRO A 208 -0.82 -21.24 -13.28
N GLN A 209 0.43 -21.63 -13.02
CA GLN A 209 0.81 -22.40 -11.84
C GLN A 209 1.61 -21.49 -10.89
N PRO A 210 1.02 -21.03 -9.78
CA PRO A 210 1.65 -20.05 -8.91
C PRO A 210 2.71 -20.70 -8.01
N ILE A 211 3.84 -20.00 -7.88
CA ILE A 211 4.94 -20.29 -6.98
C ILE A 211 5.15 -19.04 -6.13
N LYS A 212 5.09 -19.17 -4.80
CA LYS A 212 5.48 -18.12 -3.86
C LYS A 212 6.96 -18.25 -3.53
N THR A 213 7.71 -17.17 -3.73
CA THR A 213 9.13 -17.14 -3.36
C THR A 213 9.28 -17.06 -1.84
N ILE A 214 10.10 -17.92 -1.26
CA ILE A 214 10.36 -17.94 0.18
C ILE A 214 11.19 -16.71 0.56
N GLY A 215 10.73 -15.94 1.55
CA GLY A 215 11.43 -14.75 2.06
C GLY A 215 11.17 -13.46 1.26
N GLU A 216 10.43 -13.53 0.15
CA GLU A 216 10.09 -12.38 -0.69
C GLU A 216 8.58 -12.26 -0.89
N ASN A 217 8.07 -11.04 -1.08
CA ASN A 217 6.67 -10.78 -1.41
C ASN A 217 6.39 -10.95 -2.91
N MET A 218 6.97 -11.97 -3.55
CA MET A 218 6.89 -12.22 -4.99
C MET A 218 6.14 -13.52 -5.29
N ILE A 219 5.27 -13.47 -6.29
CA ILE A 219 4.60 -14.63 -6.87
C ILE A 219 5.02 -14.76 -8.33
N THR A 220 5.38 -15.98 -8.71
CA THR A 220 5.72 -16.38 -10.06
C THR A 220 4.68 -17.34 -10.59
N ASN A 221 4.01 -16.96 -11.67
CA ASN A 221 3.04 -17.77 -12.38
C ASN A 221 3.69 -18.42 -13.59
N CYS A 222 3.97 -19.72 -13.53
CA CYS A 222 4.46 -20.49 -14.67
C CYS A 222 3.33 -20.79 -15.65
N PHE A 223 3.59 -20.64 -16.94
CA PHE A 223 2.70 -21.02 -18.04
C PHE A 223 3.24 -22.26 -18.77
N PRO A 224 2.43 -22.94 -19.59
CA PRO A 224 2.89 -24.09 -20.36
C PRO A 224 4.11 -23.76 -21.24
N GLY A 225 5.06 -24.69 -21.33
CA GLY A 225 6.34 -24.50 -22.03
C GLY A 225 7.47 -23.94 -21.16
N ASP A 226 7.17 -23.48 -19.95
CA ASP A 226 8.18 -23.11 -18.95
C ASP A 226 8.84 -24.36 -18.33
N HIS A 227 10.14 -24.32 -18.07
CA HIS A 227 10.86 -25.46 -17.49
C HIS A 227 10.41 -25.86 -16.07
N MET A 228 9.69 -24.98 -15.35
CA MET A 228 9.10 -25.26 -14.04
C MET A 228 7.61 -25.60 -14.11
N TYR A 229 7.02 -25.63 -15.30
CA TYR A 229 5.62 -26.02 -15.50
C TYR A 229 5.46 -27.53 -15.32
N ILE A 230 4.42 -27.94 -14.59
CA ILE A 230 4.08 -29.35 -14.38
C ILE A 230 2.94 -29.71 -15.33
N ASP A 231 3.19 -30.56 -16.32
CA ASP A 231 2.20 -30.97 -17.32
C ASP A 231 1.12 -31.91 -16.75
N GLU A 232 1.49 -32.76 -15.78
CA GLU A 232 0.55 -33.65 -15.10
C GLU A 232 -0.43 -32.86 -14.24
N ASN A 233 -1.75 -33.13 -14.38
CA ASN A 233 -2.80 -32.40 -13.65
C ASN A 233 -2.60 -30.87 -13.67
N CYS A 234 -2.17 -30.33 -14.81
CA CYS A 234 -1.66 -28.97 -14.94
C CYS A 234 -2.64 -27.87 -14.50
N PHE A 235 -3.95 -28.14 -14.53
CA PHE A 235 -5.01 -27.23 -14.09
C PHE A 235 -5.36 -27.33 -12.59
N GLN A 236 -4.75 -28.25 -11.85
CA GLN A 236 -5.05 -28.50 -10.43
C GLN A 236 -3.82 -28.33 -9.52
N GLN A 237 -2.73 -27.80 -10.06
CA GLN A 237 -1.50 -27.60 -9.28
C GLN A 237 -1.74 -26.62 -8.12
N PRO A 238 -1.36 -26.98 -6.88
CA PRO A 238 -1.48 -26.10 -5.73
C PRO A 238 -0.45 -24.96 -5.79
N LEU A 239 -0.58 -23.98 -4.90
CA LEU A 239 0.46 -22.98 -4.68
C LEU A 239 1.73 -23.67 -4.18
N ARG A 240 2.80 -23.62 -4.98
CA ARG A 240 4.12 -24.12 -4.58
C ARG A 240 4.91 -23.04 -3.84
N GLN A 241 5.86 -23.44 -3.00
CA GLN A 241 6.80 -22.53 -2.34
C GLN A 241 8.23 -22.97 -2.65
N LEU A 242 9.03 -22.05 -3.18
CA LEU A 242 10.42 -22.32 -3.58
C LEU A 242 11.32 -21.15 -3.19
N SER A 243 12.60 -21.42 -3.01
CA SER A 243 13.62 -20.40 -2.71
C SER A 243 13.94 -19.55 -3.94
N ALA A 244 14.41 -18.32 -3.73
CA ALA A 244 14.64 -17.35 -4.80
C ALA A 244 15.62 -17.86 -5.88
N ASP A 245 16.66 -18.59 -5.49
CA ASP A 245 17.65 -19.22 -6.39
C ASP A 245 17.00 -20.18 -7.40
N ARG A 246 15.94 -20.89 -6.98
CA ARG A 246 15.21 -21.83 -7.85
C ARG A 246 14.20 -21.15 -8.77
N VAL A 247 13.67 -19.99 -8.37
CA VAL A 247 12.60 -19.28 -9.10
C VAL A 247 13.16 -18.22 -10.06
N THR A 248 14.42 -17.82 -9.86
CA THR A 248 15.09 -16.84 -10.70
C THR A 248 15.07 -17.26 -12.16
N VAL A 249 14.76 -16.31 -13.03
CA VAL A 249 14.71 -16.52 -14.48
C VAL A 249 16.13 -16.82 -14.98
N SER A 250 16.34 -18.04 -15.48
CA SER A 250 17.59 -18.48 -16.08
C SER A 250 17.61 -18.17 -17.58
N PRO A 251 18.69 -17.58 -18.12
CA PRO A 251 18.78 -17.28 -19.56
C PRO A 251 19.06 -18.51 -20.43
N THR A 252 19.33 -19.68 -19.84
CA THR A 252 19.66 -20.92 -20.55
C THR A 252 18.53 -21.94 -20.58
N LEU A 253 17.45 -21.70 -19.83
CA LEU A 253 16.32 -22.63 -19.72
C LEU A 253 15.06 -22.05 -20.36
N PRO A 254 14.19 -22.89 -20.96
CA PRO A 254 12.89 -22.45 -21.47
C PRO A 254 12.09 -21.73 -20.39
N THR A 255 11.66 -20.51 -20.67
CA THR A 255 10.93 -19.66 -19.71
C THR A 255 9.68 -19.12 -20.36
N HIS A 256 8.54 -19.27 -19.67
CA HIS A 256 7.24 -18.71 -20.03
C HIS A 256 6.43 -18.46 -18.76
N ARG A 257 6.57 -17.27 -18.19
CA ARG A 257 6.00 -16.96 -16.88
C ARG A 257 5.76 -15.47 -16.68
N VAL A 258 4.92 -15.15 -15.69
CA VAL A 258 4.69 -13.79 -15.20
C VAL A 258 5.07 -13.72 -13.72
N THR A 259 5.82 -12.70 -13.31
CA THR A 259 6.13 -12.43 -11.91
C THR A 259 5.48 -11.14 -11.45
N TYR A 260 5.09 -11.05 -10.18
CA TYR A 260 4.50 -9.85 -9.59
C TYR A 260 4.62 -9.85 -8.07
N TYR A 261 4.50 -8.68 -7.45
CA TYR A 261 4.42 -8.57 -6.00
C TYR A 261 3.04 -8.98 -5.48
N SER A 262 3.02 -9.70 -4.36
CA SER A 262 1.77 -10.05 -3.66
C SER A 262 1.19 -8.88 -2.86
N GLU A 263 2.01 -7.86 -2.55
CA GLU A 263 1.63 -6.70 -1.75
C GLU A 263 2.32 -5.42 -2.29
N PRO A 264 1.58 -4.47 -2.90
CA PRO A 264 0.19 -4.61 -3.32
C PRO A 264 0.04 -5.70 -4.40
N MET A 265 -1.10 -6.38 -4.42
CA MET A 265 -1.36 -7.50 -5.33
C MET A 265 -1.22 -7.05 -6.79
N TYR A 266 -0.50 -7.85 -7.59
CA TYR A 266 -0.14 -7.54 -8.98
C TYR A 266 0.76 -6.31 -9.17
N GLY A 267 1.43 -5.84 -8.10
CA GLY A 267 2.38 -4.75 -8.19
C GLY A 267 3.62 -5.12 -9.00
N LYS A 268 4.16 -4.16 -9.76
CA LYS A 268 5.38 -4.26 -10.59
C LYS A 268 5.48 -5.59 -11.35
N VAL A 269 4.40 -5.94 -12.04
CA VAL A 269 4.31 -7.18 -12.82
C VAL A 269 5.41 -7.23 -13.89
N ARG A 270 5.88 -8.42 -14.28
CA ARG A 270 6.84 -8.63 -15.37
C ARG A 270 6.49 -9.90 -16.14
N VAL A 271 6.59 -9.84 -17.46
CA VAL A 271 6.40 -10.99 -18.35
C VAL A 271 7.77 -11.46 -18.85
N TYR A 272 8.00 -12.77 -18.82
CA TYR A 272 9.21 -13.42 -19.34
C TYR A 272 8.84 -14.55 -20.29
N GLN A 273 9.41 -14.51 -21.49
CA GLN A 273 9.27 -15.52 -22.51
C GLN A 273 10.56 -15.62 -23.33
N HIS A 274 11.24 -16.77 -23.30
CA HIS A 274 12.40 -17.08 -24.15
C HIS A 274 12.70 -18.59 -24.17
N LEU A 275 13.46 -19.01 -25.19
CA LEU A 275 13.89 -20.41 -25.38
C LEU A 275 12.73 -21.43 -25.37
N LEU A 276 11.54 -21.03 -25.83
CA LEU A 276 10.42 -21.95 -25.96
C LEU A 276 10.66 -22.96 -27.08
N LYS A 277 10.13 -24.17 -26.91
CA LYS A 277 10.20 -25.20 -27.95
C LYS A 277 9.33 -24.79 -29.15
N PRO A 278 9.65 -25.22 -30.39
CA PRO A 278 8.86 -24.87 -31.58
C PRO A 278 7.35 -25.16 -31.45
N ALA A 279 6.99 -26.26 -30.77
CA ALA A 279 5.60 -26.60 -30.50
C ALA A 279 4.90 -25.58 -29.59
N ASP A 280 5.60 -25.06 -28.58
CA ASP A 280 5.07 -24.05 -27.65
C ASP A 280 5.03 -22.66 -28.30
N ILE A 281 6.01 -22.34 -29.15
CA ILE A 281 5.99 -21.11 -29.97
C ILE A 281 4.77 -21.11 -30.89
N ALA A 282 4.50 -22.22 -31.56
CA ALA A 282 3.34 -22.38 -32.42
C ALA A 282 2.01 -22.39 -31.64
N ALA A 283 2.04 -22.79 -30.37
CA ALA A 283 0.86 -22.92 -29.52
C ALA A 283 0.57 -21.69 -28.65
N PHE A 284 1.51 -20.77 -28.42
CA PHE A 284 1.29 -19.59 -27.56
C PHE A 284 1.76 -18.28 -28.19
N HIS A 285 2.44 -18.33 -29.33
CA HIS A 285 3.13 -17.21 -29.97
C HIS A 285 4.24 -16.64 -29.07
N GLN A 286 5.49 -16.72 -29.51
CA GLN A 286 6.59 -16.08 -28.78
C GLN A 286 6.72 -14.62 -29.19
N PHE A 287 6.78 -13.74 -28.21
CA PHE A 287 6.94 -12.30 -28.39
C PHE A 287 8.10 -11.75 -27.54
N GLU A 288 8.59 -10.55 -27.86
CA GLU A 288 9.68 -9.92 -27.10
C GLU A 288 9.23 -9.58 -25.67
N THR A 289 10.07 -9.88 -24.69
CA THR A 289 9.77 -9.67 -23.27
C THR A 289 11.00 -9.14 -22.55
N HIS A 290 10.90 -8.89 -21.23
CA HIS A 290 12.05 -8.50 -20.39
C HIS A 290 13.16 -9.55 -20.34
N SER A 291 12.94 -10.73 -20.91
CA SER A 291 14.00 -11.70 -21.17
C SER A 291 15.14 -11.11 -22.00
N LYS A 292 14.88 -10.10 -22.85
CA LYS A 292 15.89 -9.46 -23.70
C LYS A 292 17.05 -8.87 -22.87
N ASP A 293 16.75 -8.22 -21.76
CA ASP A 293 17.77 -7.61 -20.89
C ASP A 293 18.64 -8.68 -20.19
N ILE A 294 18.04 -9.83 -19.87
CA ILE A 294 18.70 -10.97 -19.22
C ILE A 294 19.52 -11.79 -20.22
N LEU A 295 19.06 -11.91 -21.46
CA LEU A 295 19.76 -12.63 -22.52
C LEU A 295 20.95 -11.84 -23.07
N ASN A 296 20.84 -10.51 -23.10
CA ASN A 296 21.92 -9.61 -23.53
C ASN A 296 23.09 -9.52 -22.53
N THR A 297 22.92 -10.03 -21.31
CA THR A 297 23.97 -10.07 -20.28
C THR A 297 24.84 -11.34 -20.33
N ILE A 298 24.57 -12.28 -21.25
CA ILE A 298 25.45 -13.42 -21.50
C ILE A 298 26.60 -12.98 -22.42
N PRO A 299 27.86 -13.00 -21.98
CA PRO A 299 28.99 -12.77 -22.88
C PRO A 299 29.05 -13.92 -23.90
N MET A 300 29.02 -13.58 -25.20
CA MET A 300 29.42 -14.53 -26.24
C MET A 300 30.90 -14.88 -26.06
N HIS A 301 31.20 -16.00 -25.40
CA HIS A 301 32.30 -16.93 -25.72
C HIS A 301 32.45 -17.99 -24.62
N SER A 302 32.27 -19.26 -24.99
CA SER A 302 32.87 -20.38 -24.26
C SER A 302 33.44 -21.40 -25.24
N GLN A 303 34.66 -21.13 -25.72
CA GLN A 303 35.60 -22.15 -26.16
C GLN A 303 36.92 -21.97 -25.40
N GLN A 304 37.13 -22.86 -24.42
CA GLN A 304 38.35 -23.47 -23.90
C GLN A 304 39.71 -22.71 -23.77
N ARG A 305 40.26 -22.84 -22.54
CA ARG A 305 41.64 -23.21 -22.11
C ARG A 305 42.64 -22.12 -21.61
N PRO A 306 43.66 -22.49 -20.77
CA PRO A 306 43.96 -21.85 -19.47
C PRO A 306 45.35 -21.17 -19.35
N GLY A 307 45.54 -20.43 -18.24
CA GLY A 307 46.77 -19.69 -17.86
C GLY A 307 46.50 -18.17 -17.91
N GLN A 308 46.94 -17.29 -16.99
CA GLN A 308 48.24 -17.15 -16.35
C GLN A 308 48.14 -16.08 -15.22
N MET A 309 49.02 -16.16 -14.22
CA MET A 309 49.19 -15.19 -13.12
C MET A 309 49.59 -13.76 -13.59
N GLY A 310 49.25 -12.73 -12.81
CA GLY A 310 49.81 -11.38 -13.00
C GLY A 310 49.37 -10.25 -12.06
N ARG A 311 49.93 -10.25 -10.83
CA ARG A 311 50.33 -9.16 -9.89
C ARG A 311 49.96 -7.66 -10.04
N HIS A 312 49.75 -7.08 -8.84
CA HIS A 312 50.12 -5.74 -8.28
C HIS A 312 49.30 -4.48 -8.62
N ALA A 313 49.21 -3.40 -7.81
CA ALA A 313 49.24 -3.13 -6.37
C ALA A 313 49.05 -1.59 -6.09
N TYR A 314 48.60 -1.26 -4.87
CA TYR A 314 48.80 -0.04 -4.04
C TYR A 314 48.15 1.34 -4.32
N GLY A 315 47.51 1.84 -3.24
CA GLY A 315 47.69 3.19 -2.66
C GLY A 315 46.42 4.07 -2.64
N ALA A 316 46.12 4.93 -1.66
CA ALA A 316 46.47 5.14 -0.26
C ALA A 316 45.49 6.23 0.27
N VAL A 317 45.19 6.22 1.57
CA VAL A 317 44.23 7.13 2.26
C VAL A 317 45.02 8.14 3.11
N PRO A 318 44.46 9.31 3.44
CA PRO A 318 44.82 9.98 4.69
C PRO A 318 43.62 10.32 5.61
N SER A 319 43.94 10.25 6.91
CA SER A 319 43.09 10.39 8.11
C SER A 319 43.21 11.75 8.82
N GLY A 320 42.25 12.03 9.72
CA GLY A 320 42.44 12.82 10.96
C GLY A 320 41.86 14.25 10.94
N HIS A 321 41.24 14.82 11.99
CA HIS A 321 41.27 14.55 13.43
C HIS A 321 40.07 15.17 14.19
N ILE A 322 39.87 14.67 15.41
CA ILE A 322 38.80 14.94 16.40
C ILE A 322 39.29 15.94 17.46
N ARG A 323 38.42 16.81 17.99
CA ARG A 323 38.54 17.35 19.37
C ARG A 323 37.18 17.62 20.04
N ARG A 324 37.05 17.17 21.30
CA ARG A 324 36.04 17.57 22.31
C ARG A 324 36.45 18.91 22.96
N PRO A 325 35.54 19.65 23.66
CA PRO A 325 35.37 19.51 25.13
C PRO A 325 33.95 19.87 25.67
N GLY A 326 33.69 19.65 26.97
CA GLY A 326 32.64 20.33 27.79
C GLY A 326 33.28 20.89 29.08
N PRO A 327 32.57 21.27 30.18
CA PRO A 327 31.19 21.72 30.40
C PRO A 327 31.04 23.02 31.30
N HIS A 328 29.79 23.47 31.55
CA HIS A 328 29.29 24.52 32.51
C HIS A 328 29.69 26.00 32.22
N SER A 329 28.89 27.06 32.41
CA SER A 329 27.95 27.45 33.49
C SER A 329 27.06 28.69 33.11
N ALA A 330 26.01 28.90 33.91
CA ALA A 330 25.36 30.17 34.37
C ALA A 330 24.59 31.15 33.44
N GLN A 331 23.36 31.43 33.88
CA GLN A 331 22.47 32.54 33.51
C GLN A 331 23.01 33.91 33.97
N GLN A 332 22.82 34.95 33.15
CA GLN A 332 22.64 36.34 33.60
C GLN A 332 21.80 37.15 32.60
N GLN A 333 20.95 38.02 33.13
CA GLN A 333 19.96 38.85 32.43
C GLN A 333 20.47 40.29 32.18
N GLN A 334 19.82 40.95 31.20
CA GLN A 334 19.64 42.41 30.96
C GLN A 334 20.69 43.17 30.11
N PRO A 335 20.36 44.33 29.49
CA PRO A 335 19.05 44.91 29.12
C PRO A 335 18.94 45.39 27.64
N HIS A 336 17.74 45.85 27.29
CA HIS A 336 17.28 46.37 25.99
C HIS A 336 18.06 47.57 25.41
N GLY A 337 18.35 47.49 24.10
CA GLY A 337 18.59 48.64 23.20
C GLY A 337 17.51 48.74 22.10
N PRO A 338 17.32 49.90 21.45
CA PRO A 338 16.16 50.17 20.60
C PRO A 338 16.17 49.34 19.32
N ARG A 339 15.05 48.66 19.05
CA ARG A 339 14.84 47.80 17.90
C ARG A 339 14.69 48.64 16.63
N ALA A 340 15.58 48.43 15.65
CA ALA A 340 15.41 48.92 14.29
C ALA A 340 14.04 48.48 13.72
N PRO A 341 13.40 49.29 12.85
CA PRO A 341 12.11 48.93 12.27
C PRO A 341 12.23 47.59 11.52
N PRO A 342 11.20 46.73 11.58
CA PRO A 342 11.27 45.42 10.96
C PRO A 342 11.45 45.58 9.45
N PRO A 343 12.26 44.73 8.79
CA PRO A 343 12.32 44.72 7.33
C PRO A 343 10.90 44.49 6.80
N ALA A 344 10.54 45.22 5.75
CA ALA A 344 9.25 45.12 5.07
C ALA A 344 8.86 43.64 4.91
N ALA A 345 7.66 43.28 5.36
CA ALA A 345 7.17 41.92 5.29
C ALA A 345 7.30 41.40 3.86
N GLN A 346 8.22 40.45 3.64
CA GLN A 346 8.38 39.78 2.36
C GLN A 346 7.00 39.22 1.98
N LYS A 347 6.44 39.70 0.86
CA LYS A 347 5.20 39.15 0.31
C LYS A 347 5.39 37.63 0.20
N LYS A 348 4.47 36.87 0.80
CA LYS A 348 4.44 35.40 0.62
C LYS A 348 4.35 35.12 -0.88
N ARG A 349 5.44 34.57 -1.42
CA ARG A 349 5.56 34.19 -2.83
C ARG A 349 4.50 33.13 -3.15
N ARG A 350 3.81 33.31 -4.27
CA ARG A 350 2.66 32.52 -4.70
C ARG A 350 3.07 31.59 -5.83
N TYR A 351 2.28 30.55 -6.06
CA TYR A 351 2.46 29.65 -7.21
C TYR A 351 2.54 30.40 -8.56
N ALA A 352 1.79 31.49 -8.71
CA ALA A 352 1.84 32.35 -9.89
C ALA A 352 3.24 32.93 -10.16
N ASP A 353 4.04 33.14 -9.10
CA ASP A 353 5.41 33.66 -9.21
C ASP A 353 6.40 32.58 -9.69
N LYS A 354 5.98 31.30 -9.75
CA LYS A 354 6.72 30.20 -10.39
C LYS A 354 6.36 30.02 -11.88
N CYS A 355 5.37 30.74 -12.41
CA CYS A 355 4.92 30.57 -13.80
C CYS A 355 5.66 31.50 -14.76
N ILE A 356 6.07 30.98 -15.93
CA ILE A 356 6.72 31.76 -16.98
C ILE A 356 5.66 32.51 -17.81
N HIS A 357 5.94 33.78 -18.12
CA HIS A 357 5.04 34.64 -18.91
C HIS A 357 4.77 34.05 -20.33
N PRO A 358 3.52 34.04 -20.84
CA PRO A 358 3.16 33.44 -22.15
C PRO A 358 4.04 33.87 -23.33
N LYS A 359 4.33 35.17 -23.46
CA LYS A 359 5.23 35.68 -24.51
C LYS A 359 6.65 35.14 -24.46
N ILE A 360 7.15 34.73 -23.29
CA ILE A 360 8.47 34.07 -23.17
C ILE A 360 8.35 32.62 -23.67
N ARG A 361 7.17 32.01 -23.46
CA ARG A 361 6.91 30.64 -23.88
C ARG A 361 6.84 30.47 -25.40
N GLU A 362 6.33 31.48 -26.10
CA GLU A 362 6.34 31.51 -27.58
C GLU A 362 7.75 31.63 -28.18
N LEU A 363 8.72 32.11 -27.40
CA LEU A 363 10.08 32.40 -27.88
C LEU A 363 11.07 31.27 -27.60
N GLU A 364 10.84 30.51 -26.52
CA GLU A 364 11.74 29.46 -26.06
C GLU A 364 10.95 28.15 -25.86
N PRO A 365 11.10 27.15 -26.74
CA PRO A 365 10.38 25.88 -26.64
C PRO A 365 10.66 25.11 -25.35
N ASP A 366 11.85 25.25 -24.75
CA ASP A 366 12.18 24.56 -23.48
C ASP A 366 11.36 25.06 -22.28
N SER A 367 10.71 26.22 -22.40
CA SER A 367 9.82 26.75 -21.36
C SER A 367 8.56 25.89 -21.16
N GLU A 368 8.11 25.15 -22.18
CA GLU A 368 6.99 24.21 -22.04
C GLU A 368 7.37 23.02 -21.16
N ASN A 369 8.61 22.54 -21.27
CA ASN A 369 9.14 21.47 -20.42
C ASN A 369 9.15 21.90 -18.94
N TYR A 370 9.57 23.14 -18.65
CA TYR A 370 9.50 23.68 -17.28
C TYR A 370 8.06 23.75 -16.75
N MET A 371 7.10 24.20 -17.56
CA MET A 371 5.69 24.23 -17.16
C MET A 371 5.13 22.81 -16.91
N ALA A 372 5.54 21.83 -17.71
CA ALA A 372 5.18 20.42 -17.50
C ALA A 372 5.78 19.85 -16.20
N LEU A 373 7.01 20.25 -15.84
CA LEU A 373 7.61 19.92 -14.55
C LEU A 373 6.83 20.54 -13.38
N LEU A 374 6.40 21.80 -13.48
CA LEU A 374 5.60 22.48 -12.47
C LEU A 374 4.24 21.80 -12.24
N VAL A 375 3.60 21.30 -13.31
CA VAL A 375 2.36 20.51 -13.21
C VAL A 375 2.62 19.15 -12.54
N SER A 376 3.76 18.52 -12.85
CA SER A 376 4.16 17.24 -12.27
C SER A 376 4.47 17.38 -10.78
N GLU A 377 5.17 18.45 -10.38
CA GLU A 377 5.42 18.85 -8.98
C GLU A 377 4.10 19.00 -8.22
N GLN A 378 3.14 19.76 -8.77
CA GLN A 378 1.83 19.97 -8.13
C GLN A 378 1.06 18.66 -7.89
N LYS A 379 1.10 17.74 -8.85
CA LYS A 379 0.47 16.41 -8.72
C LYS A 379 1.18 15.57 -7.65
N LEU A 380 2.50 15.64 -7.58
CA LEU A 380 3.31 14.93 -6.60
C LEU A 380 3.05 15.46 -5.18
N ASP A 381 3.01 16.78 -4.99
CA ASP A 381 2.72 17.42 -3.70
C ASP A 381 1.31 17.13 -3.20
N ALA A 382 0.32 17.16 -4.09
CA ALA A 382 -1.05 16.79 -3.76
C ALA A 382 -1.14 15.32 -3.32
N THR A 383 -0.43 14.42 -4.03
CA THR A 383 -0.38 13.00 -3.69
C THR A 383 0.32 12.76 -2.35
N LEU A 384 1.46 13.42 -2.13
CA LEU A 384 2.23 13.34 -0.89
C LEU A 384 1.42 13.85 0.30
N SER A 385 0.75 14.99 0.15
CA SER A 385 -0.11 15.59 1.18
C SER A 385 -1.28 14.68 1.54
N ARG A 386 -1.97 14.13 0.53
CA ARG A 386 -3.03 13.14 0.74
C ARG A 386 -2.50 11.91 1.46
N LYS A 387 -1.38 11.34 1.01
CA LYS A 387 -0.77 10.16 1.64
C LYS A 387 -0.32 10.43 3.07
N ARG A 388 0.17 11.64 3.37
CA ARG A 388 0.50 12.05 4.73
C ARG A 388 -0.73 12.06 5.63
N LEU A 389 -1.87 12.55 5.14
CA LEU A 389 -3.14 12.52 5.87
C LEU A 389 -3.63 11.08 6.05
N ASP A 390 -3.58 10.25 5.01
CA ASP A 390 -3.92 8.81 5.09
C ASP A 390 -3.09 8.11 6.17
N ILE A 391 -1.78 8.38 6.21
CA ILE A 391 -0.85 7.82 7.21
C ILE A 391 -1.19 8.34 8.61
N GLN A 392 -1.46 9.64 8.78
CA GLN A 392 -1.89 10.21 10.06
C GLN A 392 -3.21 9.61 10.55
N GLU A 393 -4.16 9.33 9.66
CA GLU A 393 -5.40 8.66 10.02
C GLU A 393 -5.16 7.18 10.37
N ALA A 394 -4.35 6.47 9.59
CA ALA A 394 -3.97 5.09 9.88
C ALA A 394 -3.24 4.96 11.22
N LEU A 395 -2.37 5.92 11.58
CA LEU A 395 -1.68 5.95 12.87
C LEU A 395 -2.66 6.02 14.06
N LYS A 396 -3.79 6.71 13.90
CA LYS A 396 -4.85 6.79 14.92
C LYS A 396 -5.58 5.47 15.14
N ARG A 397 -5.60 4.57 14.14
CA ARG A 397 -6.27 3.26 14.26
C ARG A 397 -5.33 2.27 14.96
N PRO A 398 -5.72 1.62 16.07
CA PRO A 398 -4.86 0.66 16.75
C PRO A 398 -4.70 -0.62 15.92
N ALA A 399 -3.62 -0.71 15.14
CA ALA A 399 -3.18 -1.95 14.50
C ALA A 399 -2.29 -2.74 15.46
N LYS A 400 -2.77 -3.90 15.89
CA LYS A 400 -2.00 -4.83 16.71
C LYS A 400 -1.78 -6.13 15.99
N ILE A 401 -0.60 -6.70 16.20
CA ILE A 401 -0.22 -8.02 15.75
C ILE A 401 -0.19 -8.98 16.93
N ARG A 402 -0.64 -10.23 16.72
CA ARG A 402 -0.47 -11.30 17.71
C ARG A 402 0.86 -12.01 17.46
N ARG A 403 1.63 -12.23 18.52
CA ARG A 403 2.90 -12.96 18.51
C ARG A 403 2.89 -14.02 19.59
N ARG A 404 3.69 -15.09 19.40
CA ARG A 404 3.86 -16.13 20.41
C ARG A 404 5.05 -15.76 21.30
N LEU A 405 4.81 -15.58 22.59
CA LEU A 405 5.81 -15.42 23.62
C LEU A 405 6.02 -16.78 24.28
N ARG A 406 7.24 -17.33 24.19
CA ARG A 406 7.62 -18.56 24.89
C ARG A 406 8.16 -18.22 26.26
N VAL A 407 7.55 -18.75 27.30
CA VAL A 407 7.97 -18.60 28.69
C VAL A 407 8.67 -19.87 29.13
N TYR A 408 9.87 -19.75 29.67
CA TYR A 408 10.64 -20.83 30.25
C TYR A 408 10.60 -20.71 31.78
N ILE A 409 10.19 -21.79 32.43
CA ILE A 409 10.21 -21.91 33.89
C ILE A 409 11.20 -23.02 34.19
N SER A 410 12.35 -22.64 34.73
CA SER A 410 13.45 -23.56 35.01
C SER A 410 13.92 -23.46 36.44
N HIS A 411 14.38 -24.55 37.02
CA HIS A 411 15.02 -24.54 38.33
C HIS A 411 16.32 -25.33 38.34
N THR A 412 17.26 -24.86 39.16
CA THR A 412 18.55 -25.50 39.41
C THR A 412 18.77 -25.63 40.92
N PHE A 413 19.48 -26.67 41.34
CA PHE A 413 19.91 -26.85 42.73
C PHE A 413 21.41 -26.55 42.82
N ILE A 414 21.79 -25.75 43.81
CA ILE A 414 23.18 -25.45 44.12
C ILE A 414 23.54 -26.29 45.34
N GLU A 415 24.50 -27.17 45.16
CA GLU A 415 24.97 -28.08 46.20
C GLU A 415 25.80 -27.34 47.27
N GLU A 416 25.79 -27.91 48.47
CA GLU A 416 26.59 -27.45 49.60
C GLU A 416 28.08 -27.57 49.28
N LYS A 417 28.80 -26.45 49.36
CA LYS A 417 30.27 -26.45 49.33
C LYS A 417 30.79 -26.48 50.77
N GLN A 418 31.63 -27.47 51.07
CA GLN A 418 32.40 -27.47 52.31
C GLN A 418 33.41 -26.30 52.28
N PRO A 419 33.66 -25.62 53.41
CA PRO A 419 34.53 -24.46 53.42
C PRO A 419 35.99 -24.86 53.18
N ASP A 420 36.63 -24.29 52.15
CA ASP A 420 38.05 -24.53 51.82
C ASP A 420 39.02 -23.84 52.81
N ARG A 421 38.54 -22.97 53.71
CA ARG A 421 39.33 -22.23 54.71
C ARG A 421 38.58 -22.05 56.04
N GLU A 422 39.31 -22.05 57.16
CA GLU A 422 38.80 -21.93 58.56
C GLU A 422 38.01 -20.64 58.89
N HIS A 423 37.85 -19.70 57.95
CA HIS A 423 37.06 -18.47 58.12
C HIS A 423 35.80 -18.39 57.23
N ASP A 424 35.55 -19.38 56.36
CA ASP A 424 34.37 -19.40 55.49
C ASP A 424 33.23 -20.21 56.12
N ALA A 425 32.03 -19.63 56.15
CA ALA A 425 30.82 -20.29 56.65
C ALA A 425 30.32 -21.36 55.67
N ALA A 426 29.86 -22.50 56.18
CA ALA A 426 29.26 -23.57 55.37
C ALA A 426 28.04 -23.04 54.57
N SER A 427 27.99 -23.35 53.27
CA SER A 427 26.90 -22.90 52.39
C SER A 427 25.75 -23.90 52.39
N LEU A 428 24.62 -23.52 52.98
CA LEU A 428 23.40 -24.35 52.99
C LEU A 428 22.90 -24.67 51.56
N PRO A 429 22.27 -25.85 51.35
CA PRO A 429 21.70 -26.22 50.06
C PRO A 429 20.62 -25.22 49.65
N MET A 430 20.69 -24.78 48.41
CA MET A 430 19.79 -23.75 47.89
C MET A 430 19.29 -24.13 46.49
N TRP A 431 18.10 -23.65 46.15
CA TRP A 431 17.57 -23.76 44.81
C TRP A 431 17.39 -22.38 44.19
N GLU A 432 17.45 -22.34 42.86
CA GLU A 432 17.24 -21.16 42.05
C GLU A 432 16.14 -21.43 41.03
N LEU A 433 15.05 -20.65 41.08
CA LEU A 433 13.97 -20.66 40.11
C LEU A 433 14.17 -19.48 39.15
N ARG A 434 14.10 -19.75 37.85
CA ARG A 434 14.15 -18.75 36.78
C ARG A 434 12.89 -18.79 35.94
N VAL A 435 12.24 -17.64 35.81
CA VAL A 435 11.12 -17.40 34.89
C VAL A 435 11.61 -16.45 33.81
N GLU A 436 11.84 -16.95 32.62
CA GLU A 436 12.37 -16.19 31.49
C GLU A 436 11.37 -16.22 30.32
N GLY A 437 11.45 -15.26 29.40
CA GLY A 437 10.65 -15.37 28.18
C GLY A 437 11.29 -14.77 26.96
N ARG A 438 10.94 -15.34 25.82
CA ARG A 438 11.46 -14.98 24.52
C ARG A 438 10.34 -14.94 23.50
N LEU A 439 10.26 -13.84 22.76
CA LEU A 439 9.35 -13.75 21.63
C LEU A 439 9.79 -14.75 20.55
N LEU A 440 8.89 -15.62 20.12
CA LEU A 440 9.09 -16.47 18.97
C LEU A 440 8.81 -15.64 17.73
N ASP A 441 9.87 -15.15 17.11
CA ASP A 441 9.76 -14.57 15.78
C ASP A 441 9.49 -15.70 14.79
N ASP A 442 8.35 -15.67 14.08
CA ASP A 442 8.13 -16.47 12.85
C ASP A 442 9.08 -16.02 11.70
N GLN A 443 10.13 -15.25 12.01
CA GLN A 443 11.12 -14.73 11.08
C GLN A 443 12.48 -15.35 11.37
N ILE A 444 12.85 -16.32 10.55
CA ILE A 444 14.25 -16.64 10.29
C ILE A 444 14.87 -15.41 9.63
N THR A 445 15.63 -14.66 10.42
CA THR A 445 16.77 -13.77 10.06
C THR A 445 16.93 -13.43 8.58
N ALA A 446 16.35 -12.30 8.15
CA ALA A 446 16.96 -11.48 7.11
C ALA A 446 18.24 -10.84 7.71
N PRO A 447 19.38 -10.82 7.00
CA PRO A 447 20.54 -10.08 7.48
C PRO A 447 20.20 -8.58 7.54
N PRO A 448 20.73 -7.84 8.52
CA PRO A 448 20.47 -6.42 8.64
C PRO A 448 20.99 -5.67 7.41
N VAL A 449 20.09 -4.93 6.74
CA VAL A 449 20.46 -4.00 5.67
C VAL A 449 21.35 -2.90 6.27
N PRO A 450 22.53 -2.60 5.71
CA PRO A 450 23.40 -1.55 6.21
C PRO A 450 22.65 -0.20 6.23
N GLY A 451 22.54 0.41 7.41
CA GLY A 451 21.89 1.72 7.60
C GLY A 451 20.51 1.70 8.28
N GLN A 452 19.87 0.55 8.48
CA GLN A 452 18.67 0.47 9.32
C GLN A 452 19.06 0.28 10.79
N ARG A 453 18.66 1.23 11.66
CA ARG A 453 18.65 1.01 13.11
C ARG A 453 17.72 -0.16 13.42
N GLN A 454 18.27 -1.27 13.93
CA GLN A 454 17.45 -2.36 14.46
C GLN A 454 16.54 -1.80 15.55
N LEU A 455 15.24 -2.05 15.41
CA LEU A 455 14.27 -1.70 16.43
C LEU A 455 14.61 -2.44 17.73
N PRO A 456 14.60 -1.76 18.89
CA PRO A 456 14.90 -2.40 20.16
C PRO A 456 13.90 -3.53 20.42
N LYS A 457 14.43 -4.74 20.66
CA LYS A 457 13.62 -5.91 21.02
C LYS A 457 12.91 -5.64 22.35
N LYS A 458 11.60 -5.80 22.40
CA LYS A 458 10.82 -5.70 23.64
C LYS A 458 11.24 -6.81 24.61
N LYS A 459 11.43 -6.45 25.88
CA LYS A 459 11.86 -7.34 26.97
C LYS A 459 10.70 -8.21 27.49
N PHE A 460 11.00 -9.36 28.08
CA PHE A 460 9.97 -10.26 28.66
C PHE A 460 9.04 -9.54 29.65
N SER A 461 9.59 -8.78 30.60
CA SER A 461 8.81 -8.05 31.60
C SER A 461 7.90 -6.99 30.97
N SER A 462 8.13 -6.64 29.69
CA SER A 462 7.35 -5.60 29.03
C SER A 462 5.93 -6.00 28.64
N PHE A 463 5.62 -7.30 28.70
CA PHE A 463 4.32 -7.88 28.36
C PHE A 463 3.41 -8.08 29.57
N PHE A 464 3.90 -7.87 30.79
CA PHE A 464 3.19 -8.20 32.03
C PHE A 464 3.06 -6.98 32.94
N LYS A 465 1.89 -6.85 33.56
CA LYS A 465 1.61 -5.84 34.57
C LYS A 465 2.09 -6.30 35.95
N SER A 466 2.00 -7.60 36.23
CA SER A 466 2.49 -8.19 37.47
C SER A 466 2.86 -9.66 37.30
N LEU A 467 3.77 -10.11 38.15
CA LEU A 467 4.19 -11.50 38.33
C LEU A 467 4.12 -11.81 39.81
N VAL A 468 3.48 -12.91 40.18
CA VAL A 468 3.40 -13.40 41.55
C VAL A 468 3.86 -14.85 41.58
N ILE A 469 4.77 -15.19 42.47
CA ILE A 469 5.26 -16.56 42.70
C ILE A 469 4.86 -16.93 44.12
N GLU A 470 3.96 -17.90 44.22
CA GLU A 470 3.53 -18.51 45.48
C GLU A 470 4.28 -19.82 45.67
N LEU A 471 4.91 -19.96 46.83
CA LEU A 471 5.58 -21.16 47.30
C LEU A 471 4.75 -21.80 48.41
N ASP A 472 5.12 -23.01 48.81
CA ASP A 472 4.48 -23.72 49.91
C ASP A 472 4.57 -22.93 51.23
N LYS A 473 3.40 -22.48 51.71
CA LYS A 473 3.25 -21.66 52.92
C LYS A 473 3.72 -22.39 54.18
N ASP A 474 3.56 -23.71 54.23
CA ASP A 474 3.93 -24.51 55.39
C ASP A 474 5.45 -24.68 55.50
N MET A 475 6.19 -24.54 54.39
CA MET A 475 7.65 -24.65 54.37
C MET A 475 8.38 -23.33 54.61
N TYR A 476 7.88 -22.23 54.07
CA TYR A 476 8.57 -20.93 54.08
C TYR A 476 7.91 -19.89 54.99
N GLY A 477 6.78 -20.21 55.61
CA GLY A 477 6.05 -19.29 56.49
C GLY A 477 5.36 -18.14 55.74
N PRO A 478 4.62 -17.28 56.46
CA PRO A 478 3.74 -16.28 55.87
C PRO A 478 4.48 -15.17 55.10
N ASP A 479 5.74 -14.87 55.42
CA ASP A 479 6.44 -13.72 54.84
C ASP A 479 7.37 -14.08 53.66
N GLN A 480 7.83 -15.33 53.57
CA GLN A 480 8.81 -15.73 52.54
C GLN A 480 8.23 -16.61 51.42
N HIS A 481 6.98 -17.07 51.58
CA HIS A 481 6.30 -17.91 50.58
C HIS A 481 5.82 -17.14 49.35
N LEU A 482 5.76 -15.80 49.40
CA LEU A 482 5.20 -14.98 48.32
C LEU A 482 6.28 -14.05 47.74
N VAL A 483 6.42 -14.04 46.42
CA VAL A 483 7.27 -13.09 45.70
C VAL A 483 6.41 -12.35 44.68
N GLU A 484 6.30 -11.04 44.85
CA GLU A 484 5.48 -10.18 43.98
C GLU A 484 6.35 -9.19 43.21
N TRP A 485 6.05 -9.03 41.94
CA TRP A 485 6.59 -7.99 41.08
C TRP A 485 5.43 -7.25 40.41
N HIS A 486 5.43 -5.93 40.54
CA HIS A 486 4.46 -5.05 39.89
C HIS A 486 5.19 -4.05 39.03
N ARG A 487 4.69 -3.87 37.80
CA ARG A 487 5.23 -2.89 36.88
C ARG A 487 4.83 -1.48 37.31
N THR A 488 5.83 -0.63 37.54
CA THR A 488 5.66 0.81 37.74
C THR A 488 6.35 1.58 36.60
N PRO A 489 6.01 2.86 36.37
CA PRO A 489 6.66 3.68 35.33
C PRO A 489 8.19 3.80 35.48
N GLN A 490 8.73 3.55 36.67
CA GLN A 490 10.17 3.60 36.98
C GLN A 490 10.84 2.22 36.93
N THR A 491 10.10 1.14 36.65
CA THR A 491 10.65 -0.23 36.65
C THR A 491 11.52 -0.47 35.41
N ASN A 492 12.75 -0.94 35.62
CA ASN A 492 13.62 -1.38 34.53
C ASN A 492 13.11 -2.69 33.94
N GLU A 493 13.04 -2.77 32.61
CA GLU A 493 12.55 -3.96 31.93
C GLU A 493 13.63 -5.06 31.85
N THR A 494 13.24 -6.30 32.13
CA THR A 494 14.15 -7.47 32.18
C THR A 494 13.61 -8.65 31.36
N ASP A 495 14.50 -9.54 30.91
CA ASP A 495 14.11 -10.74 30.14
C ASP A 495 13.78 -11.97 31.02
N GLY A 496 13.97 -11.84 32.33
CA GLY A 496 13.64 -12.89 33.28
C GLY A 496 13.71 -12.44 34.73
N PHE A 497 13.13 -13.28 35.60
CA PHE A 497 13.08 -13.13 37.04
C PHE A 497 13.75 -14.34 37.68
N GLN A 498 14.54 -14.09 38.73
CA GLN A 498 15.28 -15.12 39.45
C GLN A 498 14.95 -15.06 40.94
N VAL A 499 14.59 -16.20 41.52
CA VAL A 499 14.30 -16.34 42.94
C VAL A 499 15.19 -17.43 43.52
N LYS A 500 15.88 -17.11 44.62
CA LYS A 500 16.76 -18.05 45.34
C LYS A 500 16.26 -18.22 46.77
N ARG A 501 16.20 -19.46 47.25
CA ARG A 501 15.89 -19.80 48.64
C ARG A 501 16.69 -21.01 49.08
N ALA A 502 16.91 -21.12 50.39
CA ALA A 502 17.48 -22.32 50.99
C ALA A 502 16.44 -23.45 51.02
N GLY A 503 16.90 -24.69 50.88
CA GLY A 503 16.08 -25.88 50.96
C GLY A 503 16.50 -26.98 50.00
N ASP A 504 16.29 -28.21 50.42
CA ASP A 504 16.62 -29.44 49.71
C ASP A 504 15.39 -30.30 49.38
N ARG A 505 14.23 -29.97 49.98
CA ARG A 505 12.97 -30.69 49.80
C ARG A 505 12.23 -30.25 48.52
N PRO A 506 11.38 -31.11 47.95
CA PRO A 506 10.51 -30.73 46.84
C PRO A 506 9.50 -29.64 47.25
N VAL A 507 9.47 -28.52 46.53
CA VAL A 507 8.57 -27.38 46.80
C VAL A 507 7.58 -27.22 45.66
N LYS A 508 6.28 -27.17 45.98
CA LYS A 508 5.24 -26.78 45.00
C LYS A 508 5.23 -25.27 44.85
N CYS A 509 5.24 -24.82 43.61
CA CYS A 509 5.28 -23.42 43.24
C CYS A 509 4.16 -23.11 42.24
N ARG A 510 3.45 -22.01 42.46
CA ARG A 510 2.40 -21.49 41.60
C ARG A 510 2.80 -20.11 41.10
N ILE A 511 2.88 -19.93 39.80
CA ILE A 511 3.35 -18.71 39.15
C ILE A 511 2.17 -18.08 38.42
N LEU A 512 1.82 -16.85 38.81
CA LEU A 512 0.72 -16.07 38.25
C LEU A 512 1.28 -14.91 37.42
N LEU A 513 1.00 -14.88 36.12
CA LEU A 513 1.41 -13.81 35.21
C LEU A 513 0.20 -13.02 34.72
N LEU A 514 0.14 -11.72 35.03
CA LEU A 514 -0.92 -10.84 34.53
C LEU A 514 -0.45 -10.06 33.30
N LEU A 515 -1.07 -10.29 32.15
CA LEU A 515 -0.74 -9.61 30.89
C LEU A 515 -1.09 -8.10 30.92
N ASP A 516 -0.18 -7.29 30.40
CA ASP A 516 -0.37 -5.84 30.23
C ASP A 516 -1.03 -5.54 28.87
N ASN A 517 -2.35 -5.74 28.81
CA ASN A 517 -3.13 -5.47 27.61
C ASN A 517 -3.37 -3.97 27.43
N ILE A 518 -2.80 -3.37 26.39
CA ILE A 518 -3.01 -1.95 26.03
C ILE A 518 -3.67 -1.87 24.65
N PRO A 519 -4.97 -1.48 24.51
CA PRO A 519 -5.88 -1.05 25.56
C PRO A 519 -6.36 -2.20 26.44
N LEU A 520 -6.78 -1.84 27.66
CA LEU A 520 -7.26 -2.76 28.69
C LEU A 520 -8.41 -3.62 28.16
N LYS A 521 -8.25 -4.94 28.30
CA LYS A 521 -9.28 -5.94 28.02
C LYS A 521 -9.93 -6.38 29.32
N PHE A 522 -11.22 -6.68 29.24
CA PHE A 522 -12.05 -7.09 30.35
C PHE A 522 -12.68 -8.44 30.03
N LYS A 523 -12.77 -9.28 31.05
CA LYS A 523 -13.54 -10.53 31.00
C LYS A 523 -15.01 -10.20 31.25
N LEU A 524 -15.90 -10.67 30.37
CA LEU A 524 -17.33 -10.42 30.52
C LEU A 524 -17.92 -11.43 31.51
N HIS A 525 -18.93 -10.98 32.26
CA HIS A 525 -19.75 -11.88 33.05
C HIS A 525 -20.32 -13.02 32.16
N PRO A 526 -20.33 -14.30 32.60
CA PRO A 526 -20.68 -15.44 31.74
C PRO A 526 -22.03 -15.33 31.03
N ARG A 527 -23.01 -14.67 31.65
CA ARG A 527 -24.33 -14.43 31.02
C ARG A 527 -24.21 -13.48 29.83
N LEU A 528 -23.51 -12.37 29.99
CA LEU A 528 -23.31 -11.39 28.93
C LEU A 528 -22.41 -11.95 27.81
N ALA A 529 -21.40 -12.73 28.20
CA ALA A 529 -20.51 -13.40 27.24
C ALA A 529 -21.27 -14.33 26.28
N LYS A 530 -22.26 -15.07 26.79
CA LYS A 530 -23.13 -15.94 25.98
C LYS A 530 -24.02 -15.15 25.01
N VAL A 531 -24.55 -14.00 25.44
CA VAL A 531 -25.42 -13.15 24.61
C VAL A 531 -24.63 -12.48 23.48
N LEU A 532 -23.46 -11.93 23.80
CA LEU A 532 -22.64 -11.20 22.83
C LEU A 532 -21.71 -12.11 22.00
N GLY A 533 -21.54 -13.37 22.39
CA GLY A 533 -20.61 -14.29 21.75
C GLY A 533 -19.12 -13.97 21.98
N ILE A 534 -18.81 -13.15 23.00
CA ILE A 534 -17.45 -12.67 23.31
C ILE A 534 -17.13 -12.95 24.78
N ALA A 535 -16.04 -13.68 25.05
CA ALA A 535 -15.61 -14.00 26.42
C ALA A 535 -14.81 -12.87 27.10
N ALA A 536 -13.91 -12.23 26.36
CA ALA A 536 -13.12 -11.10 26.84
C ALA A 536 -12.68 -10.20 25.67
N ASP A 537 -12.82 -8.89 25.82
CA ASP A 537 -12.34 -7.90 24.84
C ASP A 537 -12.22 -6.50 25.48
N THR A 538 -11.89 -5.50 24.67
CA THR A 538 -11.82 -4.08 25.07
C THR A 538 -13.22 -3.50 25.25
N ARG A 539 -13.36 -2.52 26.16
CA ARG A 539 -14.64 -1.86 26.41
C ARG A 539 -15.33 -1.31 25.15
N PRO A 540 -14.64 -0.63 24.21
CA PRO A 540 -15.27 -0.16 22.97
C PRO A 540 -15.83 -1.30 22.11
N LYS A 541 -15.08 -2.40 21.94
CA LYS A 541 -15.55 -3.56 21.19
C LYS A 541 -16.73 -4.27 21.84
N ILE A 542 -16.76 -4.32 23.17
CA ILE A 542 -17.91 -4.89 23.90
C ILE A 542 -19.16 -4.02 23.69
N ILE A 543 -19.02 -2.70 23.73
CA ILE A 543 -20.13 -1.78 23.43
C ILE A 543 -20.58 -1.91 21.97
N GLU A 544 -19.64 -2.03 21.03
CA GLU A 544 -19.94 -2.27 19.62
C GLU A 544 -20.69 -3.59 19.40
N ALA A 545 -20.25 -4.67 20.04
CA ALA A 545 -20.93 -5.98 19.98
C ALA A 545 -22.33 -5.93 20.58
N LEU A 546 -22.50 -5.23 21.71
CA LEU A 546 -23.81 -4.97 22.31
C LEU A 546 -24.71 -4.16 21.37
N TRP A 547 -24.17 -3.14 20.72
CA TRP A 547 -24.89 -2.35 19.74
C TRP A 547 -25.31 -3.18 18.52
N HIS A 548 -24.43 -4.04 18.03
CA HIS A 548 -24.72 -4.96 16.95
C HIS A 548 -25.86 -5.93 17.33
N TYR A 549 -25.85 -6.46 18.56
CA TYR A 549 -26.92 -7.29 19.09
C TYR A 549 -28.27 -6.54 19.12
N ILE A 550 -28.28 -5.31 19.66
CA ILE A 550 -29.48 -4.45 19.75
C ILE A 550 -30.07 -4.19 18.37
N ARG A 551 -29.25 -3.83 17.37
CA ARG A 551 -29.71 -3.57 16.00
C ARG A 551 -30.25 -4.83 15.33
N THR A 552 -29.57 -5.96 15.50
CA THR A 552 -29.97 -7.22 14.88
C THR A 552 -31.32 -7.72 15.39
N HIS A 553 -31.61 -7.48 16.67
CA HIS A 553 -32.87 -7.90 17.30
C HIS A 553 -33.95 -6.80 17.33
N GLY A 554 -33.70 -5.64 16.71
CA GLY A 554 -34.67 -4.53 16.66
C GLY A 554 -35.07 -4.01 18.04
N LEU A 555 -34.14 -4.00 19.00
CA LEU A 555 -34.42 -3.67 20.40
C LEU A 555 -34.38 -2.17 20.71
N GLN A 556 -34.01 -1.34 19.73
CA GLN A 556 -34.09 0.11 19.89
C GLN A 556 -35.56 0.54 19.79
N ASP A 557 -35.98 1.44 20.67
CA ASP A 557 -37.35 1.96 20.65
C ASP A 557 -37.59 2.79 19.37
N ASN A 558 -38.75 2.58 18.75
CA ASN A 558 -39.13 3.23 17.49
C ASN A 558 -39.60 4.68 17.69
N GLN A 559 -40.06 5.03 18.89
CA GLN A 559 -40.51 6.40 19.22
C GLN A 559 -39.40 7.22 19.88
N ASP A 560 -38.55 6.58 20.67
CA ASP A 560 -37.48 7.25 21.42
C ASP A 560 -36.14 6.52 21.24
N HIS A 561 -35.37 6.94 20.23
CA HIS A 561 -34.12 6.29 19.84
C HIS A 561 -33.04 6.29 20.93
N ASP A 562 -33.19 7.04 22.02
CA ASP A 562 -32.27 7.00 23.17
C ASP A 562 -32.48 5.80 24.08
N TYR A 563 -33.60 5.07 23.93
CA TYR A 563 -33.94 3.91 24.76
C TYR A 563 -33.82 2.59 24.01
N ILE A 564 -33.39 1.58 24.77
CA ILE A 564 -33.27 0.19 24.38
C ILE A 564 -34.28 -0.60 25.21
N ASN A 565 -35.14 -1.34 24.54
CA ASN A 565 -36.07 -2.28 25.15
C ASN A 565 -35.35 -3.62 25.34
N CYS A 566 -35.05 -3.97 26.58
CA CYS A 566 -34.28 -5.17 26.90
C CYS A 566 -35.14 -6.42 26.67
N ASP A 567 -34.66 -7.32 25.82
CA ASP A 567 -35.23 -8.66 25.67
C ASP A 567 -34.99 -9.53 26.93
N ALA A 568 -35.47 -10.77 26.92
CA ALA A 568 -35.32 -11.67 28.07
C ALA A 568 -33.85 -11.87 28.50
N PHE A 569 -32.92 -11.88 27.55
CA PHE A 569 -31.50 -12.14 27.81
C PHE A 569 -30.79 -10.89 28.36
N LEU A 570 -31.04 -9.71 27.79
CA LEU A 570 -30.51 -8.44 28.28
C LEU A 570 -31.11 -8.07 29.62
N LYS A 571 -32.39 -8.39 29.86
CA LYS A 571 -33.04 -8.21 31.16
C LYS A 571 -32.37 -9.07 32.25
N GLN A 572 -31.99 -10.31 31.92
CA GLN A 572 -31.22 -11.17 32.84
C GLN A 572 -29.79 -10.66 33.11
N CYS A 573 -29.20 -9.92 32.17
CA CYS A 573 -27.86 -9.35 32.31
C CYS A 573 -27.87 -8.03 33.09
N PHE A 574 -28.72 -7.09 32.71
CA PHE A 574 -28.75 -5.73 33.26
C PHE A 574 -29.78 -5.51 34.38
N GLY A 575 -30.72 -6.46 34.57
CA GLY A 575 -31.75 -6.39 35.60
C GLY A 575 -32.86 -5.36 35.34
N VAL A 576 -32.92 -4.78 34.14
CA VAL A 576 -33.89 -3.73 33.77
C VAL A 576 -34.68 -4.13 32.51
N ASN A 577 -35.92 -3.65 32.42
CA ASN A 577 -36.77 -3.86 31.24
C ASN A 577 -36.44 -2.87 30.11
N ARG A 578 -36.02 -1.66 30.47
CA ARG A 578 -35.72 -0.57 29.54
C ARG A 578 -34.45 0.13 30.02
N LEU A 579 -33.56 0.45 29.08
CA LEU A 579 -32.24 1.02 29.37
C LEU A 579 -31.97 2.20 28.44
N ARG A 580 -31.48 3.33 28.98
CA ARG A 580 -31.04 4.46 28.15
C ARG A 580 -29.62 4.24 27.63
N PHE A 581 -29.33 4.65 26.40
CA PHE A 581 -28.00 4.47 25.79
C PHE A 581 -26.85 5.05 26.63
N MET A 582 -27.07 6.22 27.26
CA MET A 582 -26.08 6.87 28.15
C MET A 582 -25.79 6.09 29.45
N GLU A 583 -26.70 5.20 29.88
CA GLU A 583 -26.53 4.38 31.09
C GLU A 583 -25.78 3.08 30.82
N VAL A 584 -25.69 2.67 29.54
CA VAL A 584 -25.02 1.44 29.11
C VAL A 584 -23.59 1.33 29.66
N PRO A 585 -22.71 2.35 29.56
CA PRO A 585 -21.34 2.22 30.06
C PRO A 585 -21.26 1.95 31.57
N ASN A 586 -22.14 2.57 32.36
CA ASN A 586 -22.17 2.41 33.82
C ASN A 586 -22.70 1.03 34.21
N LYS A 587 -23.81 0.58 33.59
CA LYS A 587 -24.35 -0.77 33.82
C LYS A 587 -23.40 -1.86 33.35
N LEU A 588 -22.73 -1.64 32.22
CA LEU A 588 -21.73 -2.55 31.68
C LEU A 588 -20.53 -2.67 32.62
N HIS A 589 -20.09 -1.58 33.28
CA HIS A 589 -18.94 -1.61 34.18
C HIS A 589 -19.06 -2.69 35.29
N HIS A 590 -20.25 -2.90 35.84
CA HIS A 590 -20.52 -3.93 36.85
C HIS A 590 -20.44 -5.37 36.30
N LEU A 591 -20.54 -5.55 34.99
CA LEU A 591 -20.47 -6.84 34.29
C LEU A 591 -19.08 -7.10 33.67
N LEU A 592 -18.15 -6.17 33.83
CA LEU A 592 -16.78 -6.28 33.35
C LEU A 592 -15.84 -6.60 34.52
N GLN A 593 -15.17 -7.75 34.43
CA GLN A 593 -14.16 -8.19 35.38
C GLN A 593 -12.76 -8.03 34.77
N GLN A 594 -11.74 -8.00 35.62
CA GLN A 594 -10.35 -8.11 35.17
C GLN A 594 -10.12 -9.50 34.57
N ILE A 595 -9.20 -9.60 33.60
CA ILE A 595 -8.82 -10.88 33.02
C ILE A 595 -8.06 -11.70 34.06
N ASP A 596 -8.36 -13.00 34.14
CA ASP A 596 -7.68 -13.91 35.05
C ASP A 596 -6.18 -13.98 34.69
N PRO A 597 -5.27 -13.96 35.69
CA PRO A 597 -3.85 -14.16 35.43
C PRO A 597 -3.59 -15.56 34.86
N LEU A 598 -2.51 -15.70 34.11
CA LEU A 598 -2.03 -16.99 33.63
C LEU A 598 -1.38 -17.74 34.77
N GLU A 599 -1.91 -18.92 35.10
CA GLU A 599 -1.44 -19.77 36.20
C GLU A 599 -0.57 -20.92 35.68
N PHE A 600 0.66 -21.01 36.18
CA PHE A 600 1.58 -22.11 35.93
C PHE A 600 1.92 -22.82 37.23
N ASN A 601 1.69 -24.14 37.26
CA ASN A 601 2.02 -24.98 38.40
C ASN A 601 3.33 -25.72 38.13
N HIS A 602 4.32 -25.53 39.00
CA HIS A 602 5.67 -26.08 38.85
C HIS A 602 6.16 -26.71 40.16
N ILE A 603 6.90 -27.82 40.08
CA ILE A 603 7.45 -28.51 41.26
C ILE A 603 8.96 -28.42 41.21
N ILE A 604 9.55 -27.72 42.18
CA ILE A 604 10.98 -27.58 42.35
C ILE A 604 11.48 -28.83 43.09
N GLN A 605 12.28 -29.66 42.43
CA GLN A 605 12.83 -30.89 43.01
C GLN A 605 14.22 -31.19 42.43
N ARG A 606 15.06 -31.92 43.16
CA ARG A 606 16.39 -32.30 42.67
C ARG A 606 16.26 -33.11 41.37
N PRO A 607 17.01 -32.76 40.30
CA PRO A 607 16.99 -33.53 39.06
C PRO A 607 17.41 -34.98 39.30
N ARG A 608 16.88 -35.91 38.49
CA ARG A 608 17.36 -37.32 38.49
C ARG A 608 18.45 -37.45 37.42
N ASP A 609 19.52 -38.17 37.75
CA ASP A 609 20.75 -38.46 36.99
C ASP A 609 20.93 -37.77 35.62
N GLY A 610 21.86 -36.81 35.57
CA GLY A 610 22.47 -36.28 34.33
C GLY A 610 21.88 -34.98 33.76
N GLN A 611 20.87 -34.37 34.38
CA GLN A 611 20.34 -33.06 33.98
C GLN A 611 20.66 -31.98 35.03
N ASP A 612 21.46 -30.98 34.66
CA ASP A 612 21.79 -29.84 35.53
C ASP A 612 20.61 -28.89 35.76
N GLN A 613 19.60 -28.91 34.87
CA GLN A 613 18.46 -28.01 34.90
C GLN A 613 17.18 -28.72 34.43
N VAL A 614 16.09 -28.54 35.18
CA VAL A 614 14.73 -28.93 34.74
C VAL A 614 14.06 -27.67 34.21
N SER A 615 13.63 -27.68 32.95
CA SER A 615 13.00 -26.53 32.28
C SER A 615 11.67 -26.95 31.64
N THR A 616 10.61 -26.19 31.91
CA THR A 616 9.30 -26.32 31.27
C THR A 616 9.05 -25.09 30.40
N CYS A 617 8.37 -25.26 29.27
CA CYS A 617 8.09 -24.16 28.35
C CYS A 617 6.59 -24.03 28.05
N TYR A 618 6.12 -22.79 28.00
CA TYR A 618 4.72 -22.44 27.73
C TYR A 618 4.66 -21.38 26.63
N ASP A 619 3.81 -21.58 25.63
CA ASP A 619 3.60 -20.62 24.55
C ASP A 619 2.33 -19.81 24.81
N ILE A 620 2.48 -18.48 24.89
CA ILE A 620 1.41 -17.53 25.19
C ILE A 620 1.24 -16.59 24.00
N GLU A 621 0.00 -16.33 23.57
CA GLU A 621 -0.26 -15.29 22.57
C GLU A 621 -0.29 -13.90 23.22
N VAL A 622 0.60 -13.02 22.75
CA VAL A 622 0.67 -11.62 23.19
C VAL A 622 0.36 -10.67 22.04
N GLU A 623 -0.34 -9.58 22.33
CA GLU A 623 -0.62 -8.52 21.37
C GLU A 623 0.42 -7.41 21.44
N MET A 624 0.98 -7.03 20.30
CA MET A 624 1.96 -5.96 20.17
C MET A 624 1.49 -4.91 19.17
N GLU A 625 1.92 -3.67 19.37
CA GLU A 625 1.80 -2.65 18.33
C GLU A 625 2.63 -3.03 17.12
N ASP A 626 2.07 -2.78 15.93
CA ASP A 626 2.76 -3.03 14.68
C ASP A 626 4.02 -2.14 14.58
N PRO A 627 5.24 -2.71 14.42
CA PRO A 627 6.46 -1.92 14.24
C PRO A 627 6.40 -0.98 13.03
N VAL A 628 5.55 -1.26 12.03
CA VAL A 628 5.31 -0.37 10.88
C VAL A 628 4.82 1.01 11.32
N LYS A 629 4.08 1.12 12.44
CA LYS A 629 3.64 2.42 12.98
C LYS A 629 4.79 3.34 13.34
N GLN A 630 5.89 2.80 13.86
CA GLN A 630 7.06 3.62 14.21
C GLN A 630 7.73 4.18 12.96
N TYR A 631 7.80 3.39 11.88
CA TYR A 631 8.27 3.87 10.58
C TYR A 631 7.33 4.91 9.96
N MET A 632 6.01 4.69 10.04
CA MET A 632 5.00 5.65 9.57
C MET A 632 5.08 6.98 10.34
N ALA A 633 5.23 6.93 11.67
CA ALA A 633 5.41 8.13 12.48
C ALA A 633 6.72 8.86 12.13
N ALA A 634 7.83 8.12 12.00
CA ALA A 634 9.10 8.71 11.59
C ALA A 634 9.00 9.38 10.21
N PHE A 635 8.31 8.77 9.25
CA PHE A 635 8.09 9.33 7.91
C PHE A 635 7.30 10.65 7.96
N VAL A 636 6.20 10.72 8.73
CA VAL A 636 5.35 11.92 8.84
C VAL A 636 6.07 13.09 9.53
N HIS A 637 6.98 12.78 10.44
CA HIS A 637 7.69 13.75 11.27
C HIS A 637 9.08 14.12 10.77
N ASN A 638 9.58 13.51 9.69
CA ASN A 638 10.90 13.80 9.16
C ASN A 638 10.91 15.15 8.39
N PRO A 639 11.56 16.22 8.90
CA PRO A 639 11.60 17.52 8.24
C PRO A 639 12.86 17.69 7.37
N SER A 640 13.72 16.67 7.23
CA SER A 640 15.09 16.82 6.74
C SER A 640 15.22 17.48 5.36
N PHE A 641 14.24 17.28 4.47
CA PHE A 641 14.30 17.83 3.10
C PHE A 641 13.50 19.12 2.92
N ALA A 642 12.76 19.58 3.93
CA ALA A 642 11.92 20.77 3.81
C ALA A 642 12.74 22.05 3.61
N ASN A 643 13.89 22.15 4.28
CA ASN A 643 14.78 23.31 4.17
C ASN A 643 15.45 23.38 2.79
N ASP A 644 15.89 22.24 2.26
CA ASP A 644 16.54 22.18 0.94
C ASP A 644 15.56 22.54 -0.18
N ILE A 645 14.31 22.05 -0.11
CA ILE A 645 13.24 22.41 -1.04
C ILE A 645 12.96 23.92 -0.97
N GLN A 646 12.88 24.49 0.23
CA GLN A 646 12.68 25.93 0.40
C GLN A 646 13.80 26.76 -0.23
N MET A 647 15.06 26.31 -0.11
CA MET A 647 16.20 26.97 -0.76
C MET A 647 16.17 26.88 -2.29
N LEU A 648 15.75 25.73 -2.84
CA LEU A 648 15.61 25.56 -4.28
C LEU A 648 14.46 26.41 -4.83
N ASP A 649 13.33 26.44 -4.14
CA ASP A 649 12.19 27.30 -4.48
C ASP A 649 12.59 28.77 -4.53
N GLN A 650 13.34 29.23 -3.52
CA GLN A 650 13.85 30.60 -3.49
C GLN A 650 14.67 30.92 -4.75
N LYS A 651 15.57 30.02 -5.15
CA LYS A 651 16.34 30.18 -6.40
C LYS A 651 15.47 30.19 -7.64
N CYS A 652 14.45 29.32 -7.72
CA CYS A 652 13.53 29.29 -8.85
C CYS A 652 12.82 30.63 -9.03
N TYR A 653 12.29 31.20 -7.95
CA TYR A 653 11.65 32.52 -7.98
C TYR A 653 12.61 33.62 -8.44
N ASP A 654 13.85 33.64 -7.91
CA ASP A 654 14.83 34.67 -8.24
C ASP A 654 15.25 34.60 -9.73
N ILE A 655 15.31 33.39 -10.32
CA ILE A 655 15.57 33.18 -11.75
C ILE A 655 14.39 33.67 -12.61
N ILE A 656 13.14 33.42 -12.19
CA ILE A 656 11.95 33.85 -12.93
C ILE A 656 11.81 35.37 -12.92
N GLU A 657 12.16 36.02 -11.81
CA GLU A 657 12.22 37.48 -11.71
C GLU A 657 13.22 38.05 -12.73
N GLN A 658 14.44 37.52 -12.76
CA GLN A 658 15.46 37.88 -13.76
C GLN A 658 14.98 37.64 -15.20
N LEU A 659 14.28 36.53 -15.45
CA LEU A 659 13.74 36.21 -16.77
C LEU A 659 12.69 37.23 -17.22
N ASN A 660 11.83 37.68 -16.31
CA ASN A 660 10.83 38.71 -16.58
C ASN A 660 11.47 40.09 -16.83
N GLU A 661 12.52 40.45 -16.10
CA GLU A 661 13.31 41.65 -16.35
C GLU A 661 13.96 41.62 -17.75
N LEU A 662 14.61 40.51 -18.10
CA LEU A 662 15.24 40.32 -19.42
C LEU A 662 14.21 40.39 -20.55
N LYS A 663 13.04 39.79 -20.37
CA LYS A 663 11.93 39.89 -21.33
C LYS A 663 11.46 41.33 -21.50
N THR A 664 11.29 42.08 -20.41
CA THR A 664 10.87 43.49 -20.48
C THR A 664 11.90 44.33 -21.24
N ARG A 665 13.19 44.09 -20.98
CA ARG A 665 14.29 44.73 -21.71
C ARG A 665 14.30 44.36 -23.20
N ARG A 666 14.08 43.09 -23.54
CA ARG A 666 13.98 42.62 -24.94
C ARG A 666 12.79 43.26 -25.65
N ASP A 667 11.61 43.24 -25.05
CA ASP A 667 10.39 43.83 -25.61
C ASP A 667 10.58 45.34 -25.88
N PHE A 668 11.29 46.04 -24.99
CA PHE A 668 11.64 47.44 -25.17
C PHE A 668 12.49 47.67 -26.42
N TYR A 669 13.60 46.94 -26.57
CA TYR A 669 14.47 47.06 -27.75
C TYR A 669 13.80 46.58 -29.04
N ALA A 670 12.98 45.54 -28.98
CA ALA A 670 12.24 45.03 -30.12
C ALA A 670 11.26 46.08 -30.68
N ARG A 671 10.54 46.79 -29.80
CA ARG A 671 9.63 47.88 -30.20
C ARG A 671 10.38 49.04 -30.83
N PHE A 672 11.55 49.40 -30.29
CA PHE A 672 12.42 50.42 -30.87
C PHE A 672 12.91 50.04 -32.27
N TYR A 673 13.29 48.77 -32.46
CA TYR A 673 13.73 48.27 -33.76
C TYR A 673 12.63 48.29 -34.83
N THR A 674 11.39 47.92 -34.47
CA THR A 674 10.27 47.85 -35.42
C THR A 674 9.75 49.21 -35.88
N ASP A 675 9.71 50.20 -34.97
CA ASP A 675 9.25 51.56 -35.28
C ASP A 675 9.98 52.58 -34.39
N PRO A 676 11.19 53.03 -34.79
CA PRO A 676 12.02 53.87 -33.94
C PRO A 676 11.42 55.27 -33.72
N THR A 677 10.78 55.86 -34.73
CA THR A 677 10.22 57.22 -34.65
C THR A 677 8.94 57.24 -33.82
N GLY A 678 8.01 56.29 -34.02
CA GLY A 678 6.82 56.17 -33.19
C GLY A 678 7.13 55.77 -31.75
N PHE A 679 8.11 54.87 -31.56
CA PHE A 679 8.57 54.48 -30.23
C PHE A 679 9.13 55.65 -29.43
N VAL A 680 10.06 56.44 -29.99
CA VAL A 680 10.67 57.57 -29.25
C VAL A 680 9.61 58.60 -28.86
N LYS A 681 8.64 58.88 -29.73
CA LYS A 681 7.52 59.78 -29.42
C LYS A 681 6.67 59.24 -28.25
N ASN A 682 6.28 57.97 -28.31
CA ASN A 682 5.50 57.34 -27.24
C ASN A 682 6.28 57.23 -25.92
N TRP A 683 7.57 56.96 -26.00
CA TRP A 683 8.46 56.88 -24.84
C TRP A 683 8.62 58.25 -24.16
N LEU A 684 8.81 59.33 -24.91
CA LEU A 684 8.85 60.69 -24.37
C LEU A 684 7.52 61.07 -23.70
N MET A 685 6.37 60.68 -24.28
CA MET A 685 5.07 60.89 -23.66
C MET A 685 4.90 60.09 -22.36
N SER A 686 5.30 58.82 -22.34
CA SER A 686 5.27 57.97 -21.14
C SER A 686 6.17 58.54 -20.04
N GLN A 687 7.44 58.84 -20.32
CA GLN A 687 8.37 59.38 -19.34
C GLN A 687 7.92 60.76 -18.82
N SER A 688 7.32 61.59 -19.67
CA SER A 688 6.73 62.86 -19.24
C SER A 688 5.55 62.63 -18.29
N SER A 689 4.68 61.66 -18.60
CA SER A 689 3.55 61.27 -17.73
C SER A 689 4.03 60.70 -16.39
N ASP A 690 5.01 59.81 -16.41
CA ASP A 690 5.57 59.18 -15.21
C ASP A 690 6.27 60.22 -14.32
N LEU A 691 7.00 61.16 -14.91
CA LEU A 691 7.62 62.28 -14.20
C LEU A 691 6.58 63.25 -13.62
N LYS A 692 5.48 63.50 -14.34
CA LYS A 692 4.34 64.28 -13.83
C LYS A 692 3.69 63.59 -12.63
N MET A 693 3.54 62.25 -12.66
CA MET A 693 3.02 61.48 -11.52
C MET A 693 3.98 61.44 -10.33
N LEU A 694 5.29 61.32 -10.56
CA LEU A 694 6.30 61.31 -9.49
C LEU A 694 6.45 62.68 -8.80
N ASN A 695 6.25 63.77 -9.54
CA ASN A 695 6.41 65.13 -9.02
C ASN A 695 5.08 65.83 -8.68
N ASP A 696 3.93 65.14 -8.77
CA ASP A 696 2.59 65.72 -8.63
C ASP A 696 2.36 67.00 -9.48
N VAL A 697 3.03 67.09 -10.64
CA VAL A 697 2.93 68.26 -11.53
C VAL A 697 1.68 68.11 -12.39
N ASN A 698 0.56 68.61 -11.87
CA ASN A 698 -0.71 68.69 -12.60
C ASN A 698 -0.70 69.84 -13.62
N GLY A 699 -0.41 69.53 -14.87
CA GLY A 699 -0.75 70.39 -16.00
C GLY A 699 0.16 70.22 -17.21
N ASP A 700 -0.43 69.98 -18.37
CA ASP A 700 0.31 70.00 -19.62
C ASP A 700 0.54 71.45 -20.06
N VAL A 701 1.75 71.96 -19.83
CA VAL A 701 2.13 73.36 -20.07
C VAL A 701 1.89 73.75 -21.54
N ASN A 702 2.04 72.81 -22.47
CA ASN A 702 1.78 73.04 -23.89
C ASN A 702 0.29 73.13 -24.22
N GLN A 703 -0.57 72.38 -23.54
CA GLN A 703 -2.02 72.49 -23.71
C GLN A 703 -2.51 73.84 -23.17
N LYS A 704 -2.02 74.26 -22.00
CA LYS A 704 -2.26 75.61 -21.47
C LYS A 704 -1.73 76.71 -22.39
N ARG A 705 -0.58 76.49 -23.05
CA ARG A 705 0.00 77.44 -24.01
C ARG A 705 -0.84 77.54 -25.29
N HIS A 706 -1.36 76.42 -25.79
CA HIS A 706 -2.21 76.40 -26.98
C HIS A 706 -3.61 76.97 -26.71
N GLU A 707 -4.16 76.75 -25.51
CA GLU A 707 -5.36 77.43 -25.00
C GLU A 707 -5.12 78.94 -24.83
N LEU A 708 -3.93 79.35 -24.36
CA LEU A 708 -3.54 80.76 -24.29
C LEU A 708 -3.38 81.39 -25.67
N GLU A 709 -2.76 80.71 -26.63
CA GLU A 709 -2.59 81.16 -28.02
C GLU A 709 -3.95 81.27 -28.74
N GLN A 710 -4.88 80.34 -28.50
CA GLN A 710 -6.27 80.45 -28.97
C GLN A 710 -7.03 81.59 -28.27
N SER A 711 -6.80 81.84 -26.98
CA SER A 711 -7.43 82.93 -26.25
C SER A 711 -6.90 84.32 -26.64
N LEU A 712 -5.64 84.41 -27.08
CA LEU A 712 -4.97 85.64 -27.48
C LEU A 712 -5.24 86.02 -28.95
N GLY A 713 -6.01 85.23 -29.69
CA GLY A 713 -6.51 85.60 -31.02
C GLY A 713 -5.42 85.83 -32.08
N VAL A 714 -4.25 85.23 -31.94
CA VAL A 714 -3.19 85.34 -32.96
C VAL A 714 -3.48 84.33 -34.07
N ARG A 715 -4.04 84.81 -35.19
CA ARG A 715 -4.08 84.03 -36.43
C ARG A 715 -2.65 83.73 -36.89
N PRO A 716 -2.37 82.55 -37.45
CA PRO A 716 -1.11 82.32 -38.15
C PRO A 716 -1.07 83.24 -39.39
N ASN A 717 0.00 84.03 -39.49
CA ASN A 717 0.52 84.52 -40.77
C ASN A 717 1.62 83.55 -41.22
#